data_AF-A0A2I0WVC1-F1
#
_entry.id   AF-A0A2I0WVC1-F1
#
_cell.length_a   1.000
_cell.length_b   1.000
_cell.length_c   1.000
_cell.angle_alpha   90.00
_cell.angle_beta   90.00
_cell.angle_gamma   90.00
#
_symmetry.space_group_name_H-M   'P 1'
#
loop_
_entity.id
_entity.type
_entity.pdbx_description
1 polymer ?
#
loop_
_entity_poly.entity_id
_entity_poly.type
_entity_poly.pdbx_seq_one_letter_code
_entity_poly.pdbx_strand_id
1 'polypeptide(L)'
;MQPEVALHLQDDELLDVLTKTGEKTGVSKPRDGDYHRAVHVWIYAESTQELLLQRRADCKDSWPGLWDISSAGHISAGDSSLLTARRELHEELGISLPNDAFELIFVFLQECVINDGTFINNEYNDVYLVTTLSPIPEEAFILQETEVSSVKYIFWADYKSLLANGDEEYVPYDVSGQYSLLFDVIEQRYNNDIESRSLDLQKMLNRYAFIHFDAELNGLSNADKEALSLIIKASMAIEEIFYEQVWHGNLMLRDWLKEQAVASDFDKLKWMYYSINKSPWSCIDDNKAFFTTADSAIKLLEKSTRPAPGWKGLEYRIAFPLTKPPGANFYPPDMDKMLTYSQEYGEFLTKAAELLHRAAEKTDSSSLKKLLKTKADAFLSNDYYESDVAWMELDSKLDVTIGPYETYEDGIFGYKATFEAFIGIHDDVATSQVKLFGDHLQLLQQNLPLDDIYKTGDVVAAPIRVIKLIYNAGDVKGPQTVAFNLPNDERIVNERGTAMVMLKNISQAKFNHILQPIANICINKEQKEYIDFESFFTHTICHECCHGIGPQTIYLPSGQKSTVRLELQELHSALEEAKADIVGLWALRFLITQKLLPRYLLRSMYVSFLAGCFRSVRFGLEEAHGKGQALQFNWLYDKEAFILHSDGTFSVDFEKVEAAVEDLSREILTIQARGDKASAKSLLQGYAKMTQPLSSALEKLERVQVRALR
;
A
#
# COMPACT_ATOMS: atom_id res chain seq x y z
N MET A 1 -47.41 -12.58 -56.02
CA MET A 1 -46.48 -13.38 -55.23
C MET A 1 -45.13 -13.33 -55.90
N GLN A 2 -44.24 -12.49 -55.37
CA GLN A 2 -42.80 -12.51 -55.60
C GLN A 2 -42.16 -12.69 -54.23
N PRO A 3 -41.03 -13.41 -54.12
CA PRO A 3 -40.52 -13.90 -52.85
C PRO A 3 -39.81 -12.78 -52.07
N GLU A 4 -40.10 -12.71 -50.77
CA GLU A 4 -39.35 -11.92 -49.80
C GLU A 4 -37.93 -12.47 -49.69
N VAL A 5 -36.97 -11.59 -50.00
CA VAL A 5 -35.56 -11.77 -49.63
C VAL A 5 -35.48 -11.50 -48.13
N ALA A 6 -35.24 -12.54 -47.35
CA ALA A 6 -34.90 -12.40 -45.94
C ALA A 6 -33.49 -11.81 -45.83
N LEU A 7 -33.41 -10.50 -45.60
CA LEU A 7 -32.22 -9.84 -45.08
C LEU A 7 -31.94 -10.42 -43.67
N HIS A 8 -30.86 -11.17 -43.52
CA HIS A 8 -30.24 -11.40 -42.22
C HIS A 8 -29.73 -10.06 -41.71
N LEU A 9 -30.44 -9.46 -40.78
CA LEU A 9 -29.90 -8.40 -39.92
C LEU A 9 -29.00 -9.10 -38.90
N GLN A 10 -27.68 -9.01 -39.08
CA GLN A 10 -26.74 -9.06 -37.95
C GLN A 10 -27.07 -7.85 -37.10
N ASP A 11 -27.37 -8.03 -35.82
CA ASP A 11 -27.32 -6.94 -34.85
C ASP A 11 -25.85 -6.48 -34.82
N ASP A 12 -25.55 -5.34 -35.42
CA ASP A 12 -24.18 -4.80 -35.46
C ASP A 12 -23.71 -4.52 -34.02
N GLU A 13 -22.67 -5.23 -33.58
CA GLU A 13 -22.02 -5.01 -32.29
C GLU A 13 -21.59 -3.53 -32.17
N LEU A 14 -22.06 -2.85 -31.12
CA LEU A 14 -21.71 -1.47 -30.86
C LEU A 14 -20.40 -1.41 -30.09
N LEU A 15 -19.49 -0.54 -30.50
CA LEU A 15 -18.20 -0.33 -29.86
C LEU A 15 -18.11 1.08 -29.27
N ASP A 16 -17.49 1.21 -28.09
CA ASP A 16 -17.19 2.52 -27.52
C ASP A 16 -16.11 3.23 -28.34
N VAL A 17 -16.41 4.43 -28.85
CA VAL A 17 -15.49 5.25 -29.62
C VAL A 17 -14.50 5.94 -28.69
N LEU A 18 -13.23 5.84 -29.03
CA LEU A 18 -12.12 6.43 -28.31
C LEU A 18 -11.52 7.61 -29.06
N THR A 19 -10.84 8.47 -28.31
CA THR A 19 -9.90 9.43 -28.87
C THR A 19 -8.64 8.70 -29.36
N LYS A 20 -7.82 9.40 -30.15
CA LYS A 20 -6.50 8.89 -30.53
C LYS A 20 -5.60 8.58 -29.33
N THR A 21 -5.85 9.16 -28.16
CA THR A 21 -5.11 8.88 -26.91
C THR A 21 -5.73 7.75 -26.08
N GLY A 22 -6.81 7.12 -26.56
CA GLY A 22 -7.44 5.95 -25.91
C GLY A 22 -8.50 6.30 -24.87
N GLU A 23 -8.95 7.55 -24.79
CA GLU A 23 -9.98 8.01 -23.85
C GLU A 23 -11.39 7.82 -24.44
N LYS A 24 -12.37 7.40 -23.64
CA LYS A 24 -13.76 7.24 -24.11
C LYS A 24 -14.37 8.59 -24.49
N THR A 25 -15.02 8.66 -25.66
CA THR A 25 -15.71 9.87 -26.14
C THR A 25 -17.16 9.98 -25.63
N GLY A 26 -17.72 8.89 -25.10
CA GLY A 26 -19.14 8.78 -24.74
C GLY A 26 -20.07 8.45 -25.90
N VAL A 27 -19.53 8.19 -27.10
CA VAL A 27 -20.27 7.71 -28.27
C VAL A 27 -20.02 6.21 -28.44
N SER A 28 -21.07 5.45 -28.74
CA SER A 28 -20.98 4.03 -29.10
C SER A 28 -21.66 3.79 -30.44
N LYS A 29 -21.01 3.06 -31.35
CA LYS A 29 -21.49 2.84 -32.73
C LYS A 29 -20.87 1.57 -33.35
N PRO A 30 -21.42 1.06 -34.46
CA PRO A 30 -20.77 0.00 -35.22
C PRO A 30 -19.39 0.42 -35.73
N ARG A 31 -18.53 -0.56 -36.00
CA ARG A 31 -17.17 -0.34 -36.49
C ARG A 31 -17.15 0.36 -37.85
N ASP A 32 -16.47 1.51 -37.92
CA ASP A 32 -16.29 2.28 -39.16
C ASP A 32 -14.88 2.88 -39.31
N GLY A 33 -13.91 2.39 -38.53
CA GLY A 33 -12.51 2.83 -38.55
C GLY A 33 -12.12 3.82 -37.45
N ASP A 34 -13.06 4.24 -36.60
CA ASP A 34 -12.74 4.98 -35.38
C ASP A 34 -11.89 4.16 -34.39
N TYR A 35 -11.19 4.85 -33.49
CA TYR A 35 -10.43 4.19 -32.43
C TYR A 35 -11.40 3.46 -31.49
N HIS A 36 -11.14 2.18 -31.23
CA HIS A 36 -11.93 1.33 -30.34
C HIS A 36 -11.00 0.35 -29.60
N ARG A 37 -11.54 -0.46 -28.68
CA ARG A 37 -10.75 -1.48 -27.97
C ARG A 37 -11.06 -2.90 -28.44
N ALA A 38 -10.04 -3.74 -28.35
CA ALA A 38 -10.13 -5.18 -28.51
C ALA A 38 -9.29 -5.87 -27.42
N VAL A 39 -9.49 -7.17 -27.26
CA VAL A 39 -8.72 -8.02 -26.35
C VAL A 39 -7.97 -9.06 -27.15
N HIS A 40 -6.76 -9.38 -26.69
CA HIS A 40 -5.95 -10.48 -27.19
C HIS A 40 -5.62 -11.41 -26.03
N VAL A 41 -6.05 -12.66 -26.09
CA VAL A 41 -5.78 -13.66 -25.05
C VAL A 41 -4.79 -14.69 -25.56
N TRP A 42 -3.67 -14.81 -24.86
CA TRP A 42 -2.67 -15.85 -25.07
C TRP A 42 -2.79 -16.94 -24.01
N ILE A 43 -2.84 -18.20 -24.43
CA ILE A 43 -2.65 -19.36 -23.55
C ILE A 43 -1.22 -19.87 -23.72
N TYR A 44 -0.49 -19.91 -22.61
CA TYR A 44 0.85 -20.46 -22.52
C TYR A 44 0.86 -21.70 -21.63
N ALA A 45 1.31 -22.83 -22.16
CA ALA A 45 1.46 -24.09 -21.43
C ALA A 45 2.87 -24.19 -20.84
N GLU A 46 2.98 -24.06 -19.52
CA GLU A 46 4.23 -23.97 -18.77
C GLU A 46 5.13 -25.22 -18.93
N SER A 47 4.56 -26.43 -18.85
CA SER A 47 5.34 -27.67 -18.91
C SER A 47 5.99 -27.95 -20.26
N THR A 48 5.42 -27.44 -21.35
CA THR A 48 5.96 -27.59 -22.71
C THR A 48 6.58 -26.31 -23.27
N GLN A 49 6.36 -25.18 -22.60
CA GLN A 49 6.74 -23.83 -23.05
C GLN A 49 6.13 -23.47 -24.41
N GLU A 50 4.89 -23.90 -24.64
CA GLU A 50 4.19 -23.70 -25.90
C GLU A 50 3.09 -22.65 -25.77
N LEU A 51 2.89 -21.88 -26.84
CA LEU A 51 1.72 -21.03 -27.04
C LEU A 51 0.65 -21.81 -27.79
N LEU A 52 -0.60 -21.68 -27.35
CA LEU A 52 -1.76 -22.13 -28.12
C LEU A 52 -2.06 -21.11 -29.22
N LEU A 53 -2.13 -21.57 -30.45
CA LEU A 53 -2.59 -20.78 -31.60
C LEU A 53 -3.92 -21.31 -32.10
N GLN A 54 -4.76 -20.40 -32.58
CA GLN A 54 -5.97 -20.75 -33.31
C GLN A 54 -5.77 -20.57 -34.81
N ARG A 55 -6.39 -21.41 -35.63
CA ARG A 55 -6.47 -21.21 -37.07
C ARG A 55 -7.78 -20.53 -37.39
N ARG A 56 -7.70 -19.32 -37.94
CA ARG A 56 -8.88 -18.51 -38.31
C ARG A 56 -9.73 -19.25 -39.33
N ALA A 57 -11.05 -19.19 -39.18
CA ALA A 57 -11.97 -19.79 -40.13
C ALA A 57 -11.80 -19.17 -41.54
N ASP A 58 -11.99 -20.01 -42.57
CA ASP A 58 -11.84 -19.59 -43.97
C ASP A 58 -12.86 -18.50 -44.37
N CYS A 59 -13.93 -18.33 -43.60
CA CYS A 59 -14.98 -17.33 -43.81
C CYS A 59 -14.69 -15.97 -43.16
N LYS A 60 -13.54 -15.79 -42.48
CA LYS A 60 -13.21 -14.51 -41.84
C LYS A 60 -12.78 -13.45 -42.87
N ASP A 61 -13.22 -12.22 -42.65
CA ASP A 61 -12.94 -11.08 -43.54
C ASP A 61 -11.47 -10.65 -43.51
N SER A 62 -10.74 -10.98 -42.45
CA SER A 62 -9.32 -10.69 -42.29
C SER A 62 -8.53 -11.96 -41.98
N TRP A 63 -7.45 -12.17 -42.74
CA TRP A 63 -6.49 -13.26 -42.59
C TRP A 63 -7.13 -14.68 -42.52
N PRO A 64 -8.06 -15.03 -43.43
CA PRO A 64 -8.71 -16.34 -43.40
C PRO A 64 -7.70 -17.49 -43.53
N GLY A 65 -7.87 -18.53 -42.72
CA GLY A 65 -7.05 -19.75 -42.77
C GLY A 65 -5.66 -19.64 -42.15
N LEU A 66 -5.23 -18.46 -41.68
CA LEU A 66 -3.93 -18.26 -41.03
C LEU A 66 -3.97 -18.60 -39.53
N TRP A 67 -2.79 -18.92 -38.98
CA TRP A 67 -2.59 -19.14 -37.54
C TRP A 67 -2.43 -17.82 -36.79
N ASP A 68 -3.14 -17.70 -35.68
CA ASP A 68 -3.37 -16.46 -34.95
C ASP A 68 -3.33 -16.69 -33.42
N ILE A 69 -3.44 -15.60 -32.66
CA ILE A 69 -3.57 -15.52 -31.20
C ILE A 69 -4.59 -16.55 -30.68
N SER A 70 -4.42 -17.05 -29.45
CA SER A 70 -5.30 -18.10 -28.89
C SER A 70 -6.78 -17.71 -28.94
N SER A 71 -7.10 -16.46 -28.59
CA SER A 71 -8.45 -15.90 -28.75
C SER A 71 -8.38 -14.36 -28.84
N ALA A 72 -9.27 -13.75 -29.63
CA ALA A 72 -9.30 -12.30 -29.83
C ALA A 72 -10.68 -11.79 -30.22
N GLY A 73 -11.05 -10.60 -29.73
CA GLY A 73 -12.32 -9.99 -30.13
C GLY A 73 -12.49 -8.55 -29.65
N HIS A 74 -13.54 -7.90 -30.15
CA HIS A 74 -13.82 -6.50 -29.85
C HIS A 74 -14.50 -6.35 -28.48
N ILE A 75 -14.21 -5.24 -27.80
CA ILE A 75 -14.90 -4.89 -26.55
C ILE A 75 -16.20 -4.18 -26.90
N SER A 76 -17.32 -4.87 -26.70
CA SER A 76 -18.66 -4.31 -26.79
C SER A 76 -18.80 -3.04 -25.94
N ALA A 77 -19.63 -2.10 -26.39
CA ALA A 77 -19.91 -0.86 -25.68
C ALA A 77 -20.38 -1.11 -24.24
N GLY A 78 -19.71 -0.49 -23.27
CA GLY A 78 -19.99 -0.68 -21.85
C GLY A 78 -19.33 -1.91 -21.19
N ASP A 79 -18.81 -2.87 -21.96
CA ASP A 79 -18.10 -4.02 -21.40
C ASP A 79 -16.71 -3.65 -20.88
N SER A 80 -16.23 -4.43 -19.91
CA SER A 80 -14.86 -4.35 -19.44
C SER A 80 -13.96 -5.29 -20.23
N SER A 81 -12.69 -4.90 -20.37
CA SER A 81 -11.67 -5.67 -21.07
C SER A 81 -11.57 -7.13 -20.57
N LEU A 82 -11.52 -7.34 -19.26
CA LEU A 82 -11.44 -8.70 -18.69
C LEU A 82 -12.73 -9.51 -18.92
N LEU A 83 -13.90 -8.87 -18.92
CA LEU A 83 -15.16 -9.54 -19.24
C LEU A 83 -15.15 -10.04 -20.69
N THR A 84 -14.75 -9.18 -21.62
CA THR A 84 -14.61 -9.52 -23.04
C THR A 84 -13.57 -10.63 -23.25
N ALA A 85 -12.39 -10.55 -22.64
CA ALA A 85 -11.35 -11.58 -22.74
C ALA A 85 -11.87 -12.97 -22.31
N ARG A 86 -12.70 -13.02 -21.26
CA ARG A 86 -13.35 -14.25 -20.80
C ARG A 86 -14.46 -14.74 -21.74
N ARG A 87 -15.24 -13.81 -22.32
CA ARG A 87 -16.30 -14.11 -23.29
C ARG A 87 -15.70 -14.70 -24.56
N GLU A 88 -14.75 -14.01 -25.18
CA GLU A 88 -14.13 -14.46 -26.44
C GLU A 88 -13.45 -15.82 -26.27
N LEU A 89 -12.73 -16.02 -25.17
CA LEU A 89 -12.10 -17.31 -24.89
C LEU A 89 -13.12 -18.45 -24.73
N HIS A 90 -14.30 -18.15 -24.19
CA HIS A 90 -15.39 -19.11 -24.06
C HIS A 90 -16.07 -19.38 -25.41
N GLU A 91 -16.36 -18.34 -26.18
CA GLU A 91 -17.06 -18.43 -27.46
C GLU A 91 -16.20 -19.14 -28.51
N GLU A 92 -14.94 -18.71 -28.69
CA GLU A 92 -14.05 -19.24 -29.72
C GLU A 92 -13.54 -20.66 -29.39
N LEU A 93 -13.16 -20.91 -28.12
CA LEU A 93 -12.46 -22.13 -27.72
C LEU A 93 -13.24 -23.04 -26.74
N GLY A 94 -14.35 -22.56 -26.17
CA GLY A 94 -15.12 -23.30 -25.17
C GLY A 94 -14.46 -23.33 -23.78
N ILE A 95 -13.53 -22.41 -23.49
CA ILE A 95 -12.77 -22.40 -22.23
C ILE A 95 -13.33 -21.35 -21.27
N SER A 96 -13.78 -21.79 -20.11
CA SER A 96 -14.28 -20.92 -19.04
C SER A 96 -13.28 -20.82 -17.89
N LEU A 97 -12.69 -19.63 -17.74
CA LEU A 97 -11.74 -19.31 -16.68
C LEU A 97 -12.23 -18.16 -15.78
N PRO A 98 -11.88 -18.18 -14.49
CA PRO A 98 -12.11 -17.07 -13.56
C PRO A 98 -11.19 -15.88 -13.83
N ASN A 99 -11.52 -14.73 -13.25
CA ASN A 99 -10.76 -13.47 -13.38
C ASN A 99 -9.28 -13.63 -13.01
N ASP A 100 -9.01 -14.43 -11.98
CA ASP A 100 -7.69 -14.66 -11.43
C ASP A 100 -6.78 -15.52 -12.33
N ALA A 101 -7.25 -15.93 -13.51
CA ALA A 101 -6.46 -16.65 -14.53
C ALA A 101 -5.83 -15.73 -15.58
N PHE A 102 -6.29 -14.48 -15.69
CA PHE A 102 -5.93 -13.56 -16.77
C PHE A 102 -5.01 -12.47 -16.25
N GLU A 103 -3.79 -12.44 -16.76
CA GLU A 103 -2.86 -11.35 -16.48
C GLU A 103 -2.86 -10.33 -17.62
N LEU A 104 -3.24 -9.09 -17.36
CA LEU A 104 -3.03 -8.01 -18.33
C LEU A 104 -1.52 -7.68 -18.37
N ILE A 105 -0.86 -8.01 -19.47
CA ILE A 105 0.59 -7.85 -19.59
C ILE A 105 0.98 -6.51 -20.24
N PHE A 106 0.21 -6.02 -21.21
CA PHE A 106 0.38 -4.69 -21.80
C PHE A 106 -0.83 -4.27 -22.64
N VAL A 107 -0.89 -2.98 -22.98
CA VAL A 107 -1.89 -2.39 -23.90
C VAL A 107 -1.14 -1.68 -25.00
N PHE A 108 -1.56 -1.84 -26.26
CA PHE A 108 -0.95 -1.12 -27.37
C PHE A 108 -1.97 -0.71 -28.44
N LEU A 109 -1.66 0.37 -29.16
CA LEU A 109 -2.43 0.80 -30.32
C LEU A 109 -1.92 0.13 -31.59
N GLN A 110 -2.80 -0.51 -32.33
CA GLN A 110 -2.59 -1.03 -33.67
C GLN A 110 -3.39 -0.20 -34.67
N GLU A 111 -2.69 0.51 -35.56
CA GLU A 111 -3.29 1.21 -36.70
C GLU A 111 -3.00 0.39 -37.96
N CYS A 112 -4.04 -0.16 -38.58
CA CYS A 112 -3.95 -1.00 -39.75
C CYS A 112 -4.88 -0.48 -40.85
N VAL A 113 -4.36 -0.37 -42.07
CA VAL A 113 -5.13 0.01 -43.25
C VAL A 113 -4.87 -1.05 -44.33
N ILE A 114 -5.91 -1.82 -44.67
CA ILE A 114 -5.85 -2.88 -45.69
C ILE A 114 -6.92 -2.65 -46.77
N ASN A 115 -6.93 -3.50 -47.80
CA ASN A 115 -7.86 -3.42 -48.94
C ASN A 115 -7.83 -2.04 -49.62
N ASP A 116 -6.64 -1.55 -49.98
CA ASP A 116 -6.43 -0.27 -50.68
C ASP A 116 -7.06 0.96 -49.99
N GLY A 117 -7.14 0.95 -48.65
CA GLY A 117 -7.67 2.08 -47.88
C GLY A 117 -9.16 2.01 -47.55
N THR A 118 -9.83 0.92 -47.94
CA THR A 118 -11.26 0.73 -47.64
C THR A 118 -11.53 0.08 -46.29
N PHE A 119 -10.52 -0.56 -45.69
CA PHE A 119 -10.60 -1.10 -44.35
C PHE A 119 -9.59 -0.38 -43.46
N ILE A 120 -10.11 0.39 -42.50
CA ILE A 120 -9.32 1.11 -41.50
C ILE A 120 -9.61 0.46 -40.16
N ASN A 121 -8.55 0.10 -39.45
CA ASN A 121 -8.65 -0.53 -38.16
C ASN A 121 -7.72 0.13 -37.16
N ASN A 122 -8.30 0.81 -36.17
CA ASN A 122 -7.58 1.54 -35.15
C ASN A 122 -7.93 0.94 -33.78
N GLU A 123 -7.20 -0.07 -33.35
CA GLU A 123 -7.54 -0.89 -32.19
C GLU A 123 -6.53 -0.67 -31.06
N TYR A 124 -7.04 -0.31 -29.88
CA TYR A 124 -6.32 -0.47 -28.62
C TYR A 124 -6.50 -1.90 -28.13
N ASN A 125 -5.43 -2.68 -28.21
CA ASN A 125 -5.42 -4.09 -27.87
C ASN A 125 -4.95 -4.29 -26.43
N ASP A 126 -5.85 -4.77 -25.59
CA ASP A 126 -5.54 -5.20 -24.22
C ASP A 126 -5.07 -6.66 -24.25
N VAL A 127 -3.79 -6.89 -23.98
CA VAL A 127 -3.16 -8.21 -24.12
C VAL A 127 -3.12 -8.93 -22.80
N TYR A 128 -3.83 -10.06 -22.74
CA TYR A 128 -3.89 -10.96 -21.60
C TYR A 128 -3.06 -12.22 -21.83
N LEU A 129 -2.43 -12.70 -20.76
CA LEU A 129 -1.75 -13.99 -20.72
C LEU A 129 -2.41 -14.89 -19.67
N VAL A 130 -2.82 -16.07 -20.11
CA VAL A 130 -3.28 -17.20 -19.29
C VAL A 130 -2.17 -18.24 -19.27
N THR A 131 -1.72 -18.61 -18.07
CA THR A 131 -0.65 -19.60 -17.89
C THR A 131 -1.23 -20.92 -17.39
N THR A 132 -1.25 -21.94 -18.23
CA THR A 132 -1.67 -23.30 -17.87
C THR A 132 -0.44 -24.14 -17.50
N LEU A 133 -0.62 -25.13 -16.63
CA LEU A 133 0.48 -26.03 -16.23
C LEU A 133 0.83 -27.00 -17.35
N SER A 134 -0.18 -27.43 -18.11
CA SER A 134 -0.02 -28.36 -19.23
C SER A 134 -0.91 -27.99 -20.42
N PRO A 135 -0.58 -28.49 -21.63
CA PRO A 135 -1.42 -28.31 -22.81
C PRO A 135 -2.81 -28.88 -22.59
N ILE A 136 -3.83 -28.10 -22.98
CA ILE A 136 -5.22 -28.54 -23.02
C ILE A 136 -5.38 -29.61 -24.13
N PRO A 137 -5.96 -30.79 -23.86
CA PRO A 137 -6.20 -31.80 -24.87
C PRO A 137 -7.14 -31.32 -25.99
N GLU A 138 -6.90 -31.75 -27.22
CA GLU A 138 -7.68 -31.32 -28.40
C GLU A 138 -9.18 -31.60 -28.24
N GLU A 139 -9.54 -32.74 -27.65
CA GLU A 139 -10.93 -33.12 -27.41
C GLU A 139 -11.64 -32.27 -26.35
N ALA A 140 -10.90 -31.50 -25.54
CA ALA A 140 -11.44 -30.65 -24.49
C ALA A 140 -11.96 -29.30 -25.02
N PHE A 141 -11.61 -28.92 -26.25
CA PHE A 141 -12.06 -27.69 -26.88
C PHE A 141 -13.49 -27.80 -27.43
N ILE A 142 -14.20 -26.67 -27.46
CA ILE A 142 -15.46 -26.49 -28.18
C ILE A 142 -15.25 -25.31 -29.12
N LEU A 143 -14.83 -25.60 -30.36
CA LEU A 143 -14.51 -24.55 -31.32
C LEU A 143 -15.79 -23.97 -31.93
N GLN A 144 -15.86 -22.64 -32.01
CA GLN A 144 -16.88 -21.95 -32.80
C GLN A 144 -16.47 -21.99 -34.28
N GLU A 145 -17.13 -22.83 -35.08
CA GLU A 145 -16.74 -23.11 -36.48
C GLU A 145 -16.71 -21.86 -37.39
N THR A 146 -17.47 -20.81 -37.06
CA THR A 146 -17.47 -19.54 -37.82
C THR A 146 -16.24 -18.67 -37.53
N GLU A 147 -15.51 -18.96 -36.45
CA GLU A 147 -14.36 -18.20 -35.97
C GLU A 147 -13.07 -19.00 -36.07
N VAL A 148 -13.12 -20.28 -35.67
CA VAL A 148 -11.94 -21.13 -35.47
C VAL A 148 -12.09 -22.46 -36.20
N SER A 149 -11.11 -22.79 -37.04
CA SER A 149 -11.06 -24.08 -37.76
C SER A 149 -10.28 -25.17 -37.01
N SER A 150 -9.25 -24.80 -36.26
CA SER A 150 -8.41 -25.74 -35.51
C SER A 150 -7.54 -25.01 -34.50
N VAL A 151 -6.94 -25.74 -33.56
CA VAL A 151 -5.94 -25.20 -32.63
C VAL A 151 -4.65 -26.00 -32.70
N LYS A 152 -3.51 -25.39 -32.36
CA LYS A 152 -2.23 -26.09 -32.20
C LYS A 152 -1.37 -25.44 -31.12
N TYR A 153 -0.52 -26.25 -30.49
CA TYR A 153 0.57 -25.72 -29.66
C TYR A 153 1.84 -25.57 -30.50
N ILE A 154 2.59 -24.51 -30.22
CA ILE A 154 3.91 -24.26 -30.83
C ILE A 154 4.86 -23.71 -29.77
N PHE A 155 6.10 -24.16 -29.78
CA PHE A 155 7.13 -23.62 -28.89
C PHE A 155 7.27 -22.11 -29.14
N TRP A 156 7.23 -21.31 -28.07
CA TRP A 156 7.11 -19.85 -28.20
C TRP A 156 8.24 -19.22 -29.02
N ALA A 157 9.47 -19.76 -28.92
CA ALA A 157 10.63 -19.23 -29.63
C ALA A 157 10.60 -19.58 -31.12
N ASP A 158 10.03 -20.73 -31.48
CA ASP A 158 9.81 -21.12 -32.88
C ASP A 158 8.76 -20.19 -33.49
N TYR A 159 7.66 -19.92 -32.78
CA TYR A 159 6.66 -18.96 -33.22
C TYR A 159 7.24 -17.55 -33.42
N LYS A 160 8.02 -17.04 -32.45
CA LYS A 160 8.74 -15.76 -32.58
C LYS A 160 9.63 -15.74 -33.83
N SER A 161 10.32 -16.83 -34.12
CA SER A 161 11.20 -16.96 -35.29
C SER A 161 10.43 -17.00 -36.61
N LEU A 162 9.29 -17.69 -36.67
CA LEU A 162 8.44 -17.74 -37.87
C LEU A 162 7.87 -16.36 -38.21
N LEU A 163 7.37 -15.64 -37.21
CA LEU A 163 6.92 -14.26 -37.37
C LEU A 163 8.04 -13.33 -37.83
N ALA A 164 9.24 -13.45 -37.24
CA ALA A 164 10.42 -12.66 -37.65
C ALA A 164 10.80 -12.88 -39.12
N ASN A 165 10.56 -14.08 -39.65
CA ASN A 165 10.85 -14.46 -41.03
C ASN A 165 9.70 -14.13 -41.99
N GLY A 166 8.56 -13.62 -41.51
CA GLY A 166 7.39 -13.29 -42.32
C GLY A 166 6.72 -14.52 -42.93
N ASP A 167 6.63 -15.63 -42.18
CA ASP A 167 5.97 -16.84 -42.64
C ASP A 167 4.49 -16.59 -42.99
N GLU A 168 4.10 -16.96 -44.21
CA GLU A 168 2.78 -16.65 -44.79
C GLU A 168 1.63 -17.47 -44.16
N GLU A 169 1.93 -18.54 -43.39
CA GLU A 169 0.90 -19.31 -42.68
C GLU A 169 0.37 -18.62 -41.41
N TYR A 170 0.97 -17.50 -41.00
CA TYR A 170 0.70 -16.83 -39.72
C TYR A 170 0.26 -15.37 -39.92
N VAL A 171 -0.61 -14.89 -39.02
CA VAL A 171 -0.97 -13.46 -38.99
C VAL A 171 0.29 -12.62 -38.68
N PRO A 172 0.60 -11.58 -39.47
CA PRO A 172 1.87 -10.86 -39.37
C PRO A 172 1.88 -9.91 -38.16
N TYR A 173 2.40 -10.40 -37.04
CA TYR A 173 2.67 -9.59 -35.85
C TYR A 173 4.13 -9.10 -35.81
N ASP A 174 4.31 -7.83 -35.45
CA ASP A 174 5.63 -7.22 -35.32
C ASP A 174 6.34 -7.68 -34.04
N VAL A 175 7.26 -8.62 -34.20
CA VAL A 175 8.13 -9.15 -33.14
C VAL A 175 9.25 -8.21 -32.71
N SER A 176 9.46 -7.11 -33.44
CA SER A 176 10.37 -6.01 -33.06
C SER A 176 9.65 -4.84 -32.39
N GLY A 177 8.31 -4.83 -32.48
CA GLY A 177 7.42 -3.85 -31.87
C GLY A 177 6.72 -4.41 -30.63
N GLN A 178 5.42 -4.13 -30.50
CA GLN A 178 4.68 -4.34 -29.26
C GLN A 178 4.59 -5.81 -28.84
N TYR A 179 4.58 -6.77 -29.78
CA TYR A 179 4.55 -8.19 -29.45
C TYR A 179 5.89 -8.75 -28.95
N SER A 180 6.99 -8.00 -29.05
CA SER A 180 8.23 -8.39 -28.38
C SER A 180 8.01 -8.53 -26.88
N LEU A 181 7.16 -7.69 -26.28
CA LEU A 181 6.86 -7.66 -24.86
C LEU A 181 6.27 -8.99 -24.36
N LEU A 182 5.42 -9.66 -25.14
CA LEU A 182 4.88 -10.99 -24.77
C LEU A 182 6.02 -12.00 -24.60
N PHE A 183 6.92 -12.06 -25.58
CA PHE A 183 8.04 -13.00 -25.56
C PHE A 183 9.05 -12.65 -24.46
N ASP A 184 9.33 -11.36 -24.26
CA ASP A 184 10.22 -10.89 -23.20
C ASP A 184 9.65 -11.25 -21.81
N VAL A 185 8.33 -11.13 -21.64
CA VAL A 185 7.62 -11.55 -20.43
C VAL A 185 7.76 -13.05 -20.18
N ILE A 186 7.56 -13.90 -21.20
CA ILE A 186 7.74 -15.36 -21.09
C ILE A 186 9.21 -15.70 -20.76
N GLU A 187 10.15 -15.13 -21.51
CA GLU A 187 11.59 -15.38 -21.35
C GLU A 187 12.08 -14.99 -19.96
N GLN A 188 11.69 -13.82 -19.44
CA GLN A 188 12.11 -13.35 -18.12
C GLN A 188 11.53 -14.19 -16.98
N ARG A 189 10.25 -14.61 -17.08
CA ARG A 189 9.57 -15.38 -16.03
C ARG A 189 10.18 -16.75 -15.80
N TYR A 190 10.53 -17.41 -16.90
CA TYR A 190 11.02 -18.79 -16.89
C TYR A 190 12.54 -18.88 -17.02
N ASN A 191 13.25 -17.76 -16.87
CA ASN A 191 14.69 -17.77 -16.69
C ASN A 191 15.04 -18.38 -15.32
N ASN A 192 15.79 -19.49 -15.33
CA ASN A 192 16.06 -20.32 -14.15
C ASN A 192 17.24 -19.84 -13.28
N ASP A 193 17.46 -18.53 -13.16
CA ASP A 193 18.49 -17.98 -12.26
C ASP A 193 17.99 -17.90 -10.81
N ILE A 194 17.79 -19.07 -10.20
CA ILE A 194 17.32 -19.18 -8.81
C ILE A 194 18.35 -18.58 -7.84
N GLU A 195 19.64 -18.65 -8.15
CA GLU A 195 20.71 -18.13 -7.29
C GLU A 195 20.66 -16.59 -7.18
N SER A 196 20.59 -15.89 -8.32
CA SER A 196 20.46 -14.43 -8.32
C SER A 196 19.16 -13.98 -7.64
N ARG A 197 18.04 -14.64 -7.95
CA ARG A 197 16.73 -14.32 -7.35
C ARG A 197 16.72 -14.54 -5.83
N SER A 198 17.36 -15.61 -5.36
CA SER A 198 17.54 -15.88 -3.92
C SER A 198 18.38 -14.80 -3.25
N LEU A 199 19.47 -14.38 -3.88
CA LEU A 199 20.32 -13.31 -3.36
C LEU A 199 19.57 -11.98 -3.25
N ASP A 200 18.75 -11.65 -4.24
CA ASP A 200 17.97 -10.42 -4.23
C ASP A 200 16.89 -10.42 -3.15
N LEU A 201 16.13 -11.52 -3.00
CA LEU A 201 15.20 -11.67 -1.87
C LEU A 201 15.91 -11.59 -0.51
N GLN A 202 17.11 -12.17 -0.39
CA GLN A 202 17.89 -12.09 0.85
C GLN A 202 18.34 -10.65 1.14
N LYS A 203 18.77 -9.88 0.13
CA LYS A 203 19.07 -8.45 0.28
C LYS A 203 17.84 -7.67 0.74
N MET A 204 16.68 -7.93 0.12
CA MET A 204 15.42 -7.29 0.48
C MET A 204 15.02 -7.60 1.93
N LEU A 205 15.09 -8.87 2.33
CA LEU A 205 14.83 -9.33 3.70
C LEU A 205 15.81 -8.74 4.72
N ASN A 206 17.08 -8.58 4.35
CA ASN A 206 18.10 -7.99 5.22
C ASN A 206 17.84 -6.52 5.53
N ARG A 207 16.90 -5.86 4.83
CA ARG A 207 16.40 -4.54 5.22
C ARG A 207 15.43 -4.59 6.39
N TYR A 208 14.99 -5.76 6.85
CA TYR A 208 14.14 -5.92 8.03
C TYR A 208 14.88 -6.64 9.17
N ALA A 209 14.81 -6.10 10.38
CA ALA A 209 15.25 -6.76 11.60
C ALA A 209 14.08 -7.56 12.17
N PHE A 210 14.30 -8.87 12.34
CA PHE A 210 13.35 -9.76 13.01
C PHE A 210 13.47 -9.60 14.51
N ILE A 211 12.36 -9.25 15.17
CA ILE A 211 12.31 -9.08 16.62
C ILE A 211 11.25 -9.99 17.20
N HIS A 212 11.64 -10.69 18.28
CA HIS A 212 10.70 -11.45 19.08
C HIS A 212 10.22 -10.60 20.25
N PHE A 213 8.90 -10.48 20.40
CA PHE A 213 8.29 -9.85 21.57
C PHE A 213 7.65 -10.92 22.45
N ASP A 214 8.13 -11.02 23.69
CA ASP A 214 7.44 -11.79 24.72
C ASP A 214 6.20 -11.03 25.20
N ALA A 215 5.05 -11.69 25.21
CA ALA A 215 3.80 -11.09 25.68
C ALA A 215 3.80 -11.00 27.22
N GLU A 216 4.15 -9.83 27.76
CA GLU A 216 4.03 -9.54 29.19
C GLU A 216 2.56 -9.32 29.58
N LEU A 217 1.84 -10.38 29.91
CA LEU A 217 0.41 -10.34 30.30
C LEU A 217 0.19 -9.93 31.78
N ASN A 218 1.15 -9.23 32.39
CA ASN A 218 1.07 -8.79 33.77
C ASN A 218 -0.03 -7.74 33.94
N GLY A 219 -0.86 -7.91 34.97
CA GLY A 219 -1.98 -7.01 35.25
C GLY A 219 -3.30 -7.37 34.56
N LEU A 220 -3.33 -8.34 33.65
CA LEU A 220 -4.61 -8.87 33.12
C LEU A 220 -5.28 -9.85 34.08
N SER A 221 -6.59 -9.71 34.23
CA SER A 221 -7.43 -10.70 34.92
C SER A 221 -7.45 -12.03 34.15
N ASN A 222 -7.80 -13.13 34.81
CA ASN A 222 -7.99 -14.41 34.10
C ASN A 222 -9.12 -14.31 33.06
N ALA A 223 -10.14 -13.49 33.34
CA ALA A 223 -11.26 -13.25 32.46
C ALA A 223 -10.82 -12.51 31.17
N ASP A 224 -9.96 -11.50 31.31
CA ASP A 224 -9.39 -10.76 30.17
C ASP A 224 -8.40 -11.61 29.35
N LYS A 225 -7.69 -12.55 29.98
CA LYS A 225 -6.86 -13.52 29.24
C LYS A 225 -7.70 -14.46 28.38
N GLU A 226 -8.86 -14.90 28.87
CA GLU A 226 -9.83 -15.67 28.06
C GLU A 226 -10.39 -14.81 26.92
N ALA A 227 -10.75 -13.56 27.19
CA ALA A 227 -11.23 -12.61 26.18
C ALA A 227 -10.16 -12.35 25.10
N LEU A 228 -8.90 -12.14 25.49
CA LEU A 228 -7.75 -11.92 24.61
C LEU A 228 -7.61 -13.05 23.57
N SER A 229 -7.72 -14.32 24.00
CA SER A 229 -7.65 -15.45 23.06
C SER A 229 -8.73 -15.41 21.97
N LEU A 230 -9.94 -14.95 22.32
CA LEU A 230 -11.04 -14.78 21.38
C LEU A 230 -10.85 -13.57 20.47
N ILE A 231 -10.34 -12.46 21.01
CA ILE A 231 -10.04 -11.23 20.26
C ILE A 231 -8.94 -11.50 19.20
N ILE A 232 -7.89 -12.26 19.55
CA ILE A 232 -6.86 -12.65 18.58
C ILE A 232 -7.47 -13.48 17.44
N LYS A 233 -8.39 -14.40 17.74
CA LYS A 233 -9.08 -15.18 16.70
C LYS A 233 -9.98 -14.31 15.81
N ALA A 234 -10.62 -13.29 16.38
CA ALA A 234 -11.38 -12.32 15.60
C ALA A 234 -10.45 -11.48 14.70
N SER A 235 -9.28 -11.09 15.22
CA SER A 235 -8.25 -10.37 14.48
C SER A 235 -7.70 -11.19 13.30
N MET A 236 -7.54 -12.50 13.48
CA MET A 236 -7.18 -13.42 12.38
C MET A 236 -8.28 -13.51 11.32
N ALA A 237 -9.56 -13.41 11.69
CA ALA A 237 -10.65 -13.45 10.73
C ALA A 237 -10.69 -12.19 9.85
N ILE A 238 -10.43 -11.01 10.41
CA ILE A 238 -10.34 -9.78 9.61
C ILE A 238 -9.05 -9.68 8.80
N GLU A 239 -8.00 -10.42 9.18
CA GLU A 239 -6.76 -10.49 8.38
C GLU A 239 -7.03 -11.06 6.99
N GLU A 240 -7.92 -12.06 6.90
CA GLU A 240 -8.33 -12.65 5.63
C GLU A 240 -8.95 -11.59 4.69
N ILE A 241 -9.78 -10.70 5.25
CA ILE A 241 -10.39 -9.58 4.51
C ILE A 241 -9.32 -8.68 3.91
N PHE A 242 -8.29 -8.35 4.69
CA PHE A 242 -7.22 -7.49 4.19
C PHE A 242 -6.47 -8.10 3.00
N TYR A 243 -6.21 -9.42 3.02
CA TYR A 243 -5.60 -10.07 1.85
C TYR A 243 -6.49 -9.91 0.60
N GLU A 244 -7.81 -10.09 0.73
CA GLU A 244 -8.75 -9.87 -0.38
C GLU A 244 -8.83 -8.40 -0.82
N GLN A 245 -8.74 -7.45 0.10
CA GLN A 245 -8.73 -6.02 -0.20
C GLN A 245 -7.51 -5.63 -1.04
N VAL A 246 -6.34 -6.21 -0.76
CA VAL A 246 -5.10 -5.94 -1.50
C VAL A 246 -5.18 -6.49 -2.94
N TRP A 247 -5.62 -7.73 -3.11
CA TRP A 247 -5.77 -8.37 -4.42
C TRP A 247 -6.63 -9.64 -4.32
N HIS A 248 -7.52 -9.87 -5.28
CA HIS A 248 -8.49 -10.98 -5.22
C HIS A 248 -7.84 -12.38 -5.15
N GLY A 249 -6.67 -12.59 -5.77
CA GLY A 249 -5.97 -13.88 -5.73
C GLY A 249 -4.99 -14.04 -4.55
N ASN A 250 -4.91 -13.03 -3.67
CA ASN A 250 -3.86 -12.93 -2.67
C ASN A 250 -4.00 -13.96 -1.54
N LEU A 251 -5.23 -14.34 -1.17
CA LEU A 251 -5.47 -15.41 -0.20
C LEU A 251 -4.92 -16.75 -0.68
N MET A 252 -5.23 -17.14 -1.92
CA MET A 252 -4.72 -18.38 -2.50
C MET A 252 -3.20 -18.35 -2.66
N LEU A 253 -2.64 -17.21 -3.08
CA LEU A 253 -1.19 -17.02 -3.17
C LEU A 253 -0.52 -17.17 -1.81
N ARG A 254 -1.05 -16.54 -0.75
CA ARG A 254 -0.55 -16.67 0.63
C ARG A 254 -0.48 -18.13 1.04
N ASP A 255 -1.60 -18.84 0.91
CA ASP A 255 -1.72 -20.22 1.39
C ASP A 255 -0.78 -21.15 0.63
N TRP A 256 -0.70 -20.98 -0.69
CA TRP A 256 0.22 -21.74 -1.53
C TRP A 256 1.68 -21.45 -1.18
N LEU A 257 2.09 -20.18 -1.08
CA LEU A 257 3.48 -19.82 -0.72
C LEU A 257 3.86 -20.36 0.66
N LYS A 258 2.95 -20.31 1.63
CA LYS A 258 3.16 -20.85 2.97
C LYS A 258 3.37 -22.36 2.94
N GLU A 259 2.58 -23.08 2.14
CA GLU A 259 2.74 -24.52 1.94
C GLU A 259 4.06 -24.85 1.23
N GLN A 260 4.42 -24.11 0.18
CA GLN A 260 5.65 -24.30 -0.58
C GLN A 260 6.91 -23.88 0.18
N ALA A 261 6.81 -23.13 1.28
CA ALA A 261 7.95 -22.63 2.04
C ALA A 261 8.91 -23.73 2.56
N VAL A 262 8.46 -24.99 2.60
CA VAL A 262 9.28 -26.14 3.00
C VAL A 262 9.92 -26.90 1.81
N ALA A 263 9.58 -26.54 0.57
CA ALA A 263 10.04 -27.23 -0.62
C ALA A 263 11.49 -26.90 -0.98
N SER A 264 11.90 -25.64 -0.82
CA SER A 264 13.27 -25.17 -1.08
C SER A 264 13.63 -23.92 -0.27
N ASP A 265 14.93 -23.59 -0.20
CA ASP A 265 15.37 -22.33 0.40
C ASP A 265 14.84 -21.11 -0.35
N PHE A 266 14.71 -21.21 -1.67
CA PHE A 266 14.12 -20.14 -2.48
C PHE A 266 12.64 -19.93 -2.12
N ASP A 267 11.84 -20.98 -2.03
CA ASP A 267 10.42 -20.89 -1.64
C ASP A 267 10.26 -20.37 -0.21
N LYS A 268 11.17 -20.73 0.69
CA LYS A 268 11.22 -20.17 2.04
C LYS A 268 11.46 -18.66 2.01
N LEU A 269 12.41 -18.18 1.20
CA LEU A 269 12.67 -16.74 1.05
C LEU A 269 11.45 -16.02 0.45
N LYS A 270 10.78 -16.62 -0.53
CA LYS A 270 9.52 -16.10 -1.10
C LYS A 270 8.49 -15.91 0.00
N TRP A 271 8.18 -16.97 0.76
CA TRP A 271 7.23 -16.89 1.86
C TRP A 271 7.63 -15.86 2.92
N MET A 272 8.91 -15.80 3.31
CA MET A 272 9.39 -14.84 4.30
C MET A 272 9.16 -13.40 3.86
N TYR A 273 9.49 -13.05 2.61
CA TYR A 273 9.32 -11.68 2.13
C TYR A 273 7.85 -11.34 1.82
N TYR A 274 7.09 -12.30 1.28
CA TYR A 274 5.65 -12.18 1.13
C TYR A 274 4.96 -11.91 2.47
N SER A 275 5.31 -12.65 3.54
CA SER A 275 4.69 -12.50 4.86
C SER A 275 4.89 -11.11 5.49
N ILE A 276 5.95 -10.39 5.10
CA ILE A 276 6.20 -9.01 5.54
C ILE A 276 5.30 -8.05 4.76
N ASN A 277 5.24 -8.20 3.43
CA ASN A 277 4.53 -7.27 2.55
C ASN A 277 3.02 -7.59 2.43
N LYS A 278 2.59 -8.78 2.87
CA LYS A 278 1.22 -9.32 2.73
C LYS A 278 0.68 -9.29 1.30
N SER A 279 1.60 -9.28 0.33
CA SER A 279 1.32 -9.15 -1.10
C SER A 279 2.57 -9.51 -1.90
N PRO A 280 2.47 -9.73 -3.23
CA PRO A 280 3.64 -9.94 -4.09
C PRO A 280 4.42 -8.64 -4.39
N TRP A 281 4.03 -7.50 -3.84
CA TRP A 281 4.62 -6.18 -4.08
C TRP A 281 5.36 -5.64 -2.86
N SER A 282 6.56 -5.09 -3.07
CA SER A 282 7.40 -4.59 -1.99
C SER A 282 6.93 -3.23 -1.48
N CYS A 283 6.58 -3.14 -0.19
CA CYS A 283 6.11 -1.90 0.45
C CYS A 283 7.18 -0.79 0.49
N ILE A 284 8.46 -1.14 0.29
CA ILE A 284 9.60 -0.20 0.39
C ILE A 284 10.36 -0.04 -0.94
N ASP A 285 9.85 -0.65 -2.03
CA ASP A 285 10.37 -0.46 -3.39
C ASP A 285 9.25 -0.01 -4.34
N ASP A 286 8.45 0.97 -3.92
CA ASP A 286 7.38 1.57 -4.72
C ASP A 286 6.35 0.56 -5.25
N ASN A 287 6.00 -0.45 -4.44
CA ASN A 287 5.11 -1.54 -4.82
C ASN A 287 5.57 -2.32 -6.06
N LYS A 288 6.88 -2.39 -6.34
CA LYS A 288 7.41 -3.29 -7.37
C LYS A 288 7.16 -4.74 -6.98
N ALA A 289 6.65 -5.53 -7.92
CA ALA A 289 6.50 -6.96 -7.74
C ALA A 289 7.88 -7.62 -7.58
N PHE A 290 8.01 -8.50 -6.59
CA PHE A 290 9.21 -9.34 -6.40
C PHE A 290 8.98 -10.79 -6.81
N PHE A 291 7.78 -11.09 -7.33
CA PHE A 291 7.38 -12.34 -7.96
C PHE A 291 6.83 -12.10 -9.36
N THR A 292 6.69 -13.19 -10.11
CA THR A 292 5.87 -13.21 -11.33
C THR A 292 4.76 -14.25 -11.21
N THR A 293 3.82 -14.28 -12.16
CA THR A 293 2.78 -15.33 -12.24
C THR A 293 3.37 -16.75 -12.28
N ALA A 294 4.62 -16.95 -12.73
CA ALA A 294 5.28 -18.26 -12.67
C ALA A 294 5.54 -18.74 -11.22
N ASP A 295 5.61 -17.81 -10.26
CA ASP A 295 5.80 -18.10 -8.84
C ASP A 295 4.48 -18.20 -8.06
N SER A 296 3.33 -18.11 -8.74
CA SER A 296 2.03 -18.02 -8.09
C SER A 296 1.37 -19.38 -7.81
N ALA A 297 0.24 -19.33 -7.11
CA ALA A 297 -0.54 -20.50 -6.76
C ALA A 297 -1.07 -21.24 -8.00
N ILE A 298 -1.18 -22.56 -7.87
CA ILE A 298 -1.78 -23.43 -8.89
C ILE A 298 -3.22 -23.73 -8.46
N LYS A 299 -4.16 -23.63 -9.41
CA LYS A 299 -5.56 -24.01 -9.19
C LYS A 299 -6.04 -24.95 -10.28
N LEU A 300 -6.74 -26.01 -9.87
CA LEU A 300 -7.41 -26.97 -10.75
C LEU A 300 -8.88 -26.58 -10.94
N LEU A 301 -9.33 -26.55 -12.19
CA LEU A 301 -10.73 -26.36 -12.55
C LEU A 301 -11.25 -27.57 -13.33
N GLU A 302 -12.08 -28.38 -12.68
CA GLU A 302 -12.63 -29.62 -13.25
C GLU A 302 -13.65 -29.38 -14.38
N LYS A 303 -14.24 -28.17 -14.45
CA LYS A 303 -15.37 -27.84 -15.36
C LYS A 303 -15.12 -26.60 -16.22
N SER A 304 -13.86 -26.32 -16.54
CA SER A 304 -13.45 -25.18 -17.38
C SER A 304 -13.50 -25.50 -18.87
N THR A 305 -13.51 -26.77 -19.27
CA THR A 305 -13.47 -27.24 -20.65
C THR A 305 -14.46 -28.39 -20.87
N ARG A 306 -14.58 -28.90 -22.11
CA ARG A 306 -15.26 -30.18 -22.35
C ARG A 306 -14.48 -31.30 -21.62
N PRO A 307 -15.17 -32.28 -20.98
CA PRO A 307 -14.50 -33.43 -20.38
C PRO A 307 -13.72 -34.23 -21.42
N ALA A 308 -12.47 -34.58 -21.07
CA ALA A 308 -11.59 -35.39 -21.90
C ALA A 308 -11.14 -36.67 -21.15
N PRO A 309 -10.98 -37.82 -21.82
CA PRO A 309 -10.59 -39.07 -21.17
C PRO A 309 -9.25 -38.95 -20.42
N GLY A 310 -9.26 -39.21 -19.10
CA GLY A 310 -8.05 -39.15 -18.28
C GLY A 310 -7.60 -37.74 -17.87
N TRP A 311 -8.29 -36.70 -18.34
CA TRP A 311 -8.04 -35.31 -17.96
C TRP A 311 -8.88 -34.93 -16.73
N LYS A 312 -8.23 -34.37 -15.70
CA LYS A 312 -8.91 -34.00 -14.43
C LYS A 312 -9.50 -32.59 -14.45
N GLY A 313 -9.17 -31.79 -15.46
CA GLY A 313 -9.49 -30.37 -15.51
C GLY A 313 -8.27 -29.54 -15.81
N LEU A 314 -8.49 -28.24 -16.00
CA LEU A 314 -7.44 -27.29 -16.33
C LEU A 314 -6.72 -26.81 -15.08
N GLU A 315 -5.40 -27.03 -15.02
CA GLU A 315 -4.53 -26.44 -14.02
C GLU A 315 -3.90 -25.16 -14.56
N TYR A 316 -4.01 -24.06 -13.82
CA TYR A 316 -3.46 -22.76 -14.21
C TYR A 316 -2.79 -22.05 -13.04
N ARG A 317 -1.92 -21.09 -13.36
CA ARG A 317 -1.29 -20.17 -12.41
C ARG A 317 -2.20 -18.98 -12.14
N ILE A 318 -2.40 -18.65 -10.88
CA ILE A 318 -3.15 -17.45 -10.50
C ILE A 318 -2.36 -16.20 -10.94
N ALA A 319 -2.94 -15.43 -11.84
CA ALA A 319 -2.35 -14.24 -12.42
C ALA A 319 -2.37 -13.05 -11.45
N PHE A 320 -1.24 -12.38 -11.26
CA PHE A 320 -1.21 -11.07 -10.63
C PHE A 320 -0.39 -10.09 -11.48
N PRO A 321 -0.75 -8.79 -11.48
CA PRO A 321 -0.05 -7.82 -12.30
C PRO A 321 1.30 -7.43 -11.69
N LEU A 322 2.31 -7.25 -12.55
CA LEU A 322 3.64 -6.79 -12.11
C LEU A 322 3.59 -5.39 -11.48
N THR A 323 2.70 -4.54 -11.98
CA THR A 323 2.39 -3.24 -11.36
C THR A 323 1.16 -3.41 -10.48
N LYS A 324 1.29 -3.06 -9.20
CA LYS A 324 0.16 -3.08 -8.27
C LYS A 324 -0.97 -2.18 -8.78
N PRO A 325 -2.22 -2.66 -8.87
CA PRO A 325 -3.34 -1.82 -9.25
C PRO A 325 -3.53 -0.71 -8.22
N PRO A 326 -3.66 0.57 -8.63
CA PRO A 326 -3.77 1.68 -7.69
C PRO A 326 -5.01 1.58 -6.81
N GLY A 327 -6.10 0.97 -7.28
CA GLY A 327 -7.33 0.79 -6.51
C GLY A 327 -7.40 -0.51 -5.71
N ALA A 328 -6.29 -1.25 -5.63
CA ALA A 328 -6.24 -2.60 -5.08
C ALA A 328 -7.39 -3.46 -5.64
N ASN A 329 -8.15 -4.16 -4.77
CA ASN A 329 -9.33 -4.94 -5.17
C ASN A 329 -10.68 -4.26 -4.82
N PHE A 330 -10.69 -2.94 -4.56
CA PHE A 330 -11.89 -2.26 -4.07
C PHE A 330 -12.94 -1.97 -5.14
N TYR A 331 -12.51 -1.89 -6.39
CA TYR A 331 -13.30 -1.34 -7.49
C TYR A 331 -13.58 -2.44 -8.51
N PRO A 332 -14.84 -2.91 -8.60
CA PRO A 332 -15.21 -3.79 -9.69
C PRO A 332 -15.13 -3.01 -11.02
N PRO A 333 -14.86 -3.69 -12.15
CA PRO A 333 -14.75 -3.03 -13.44
C PRO A 333 -15.98 -2.22 -13.87
N ASP A 334 -17.16 -2.57 -13.36
CA ASP A 334 -18.43 -1.92 -13.68
C ASP A 334 -18.69 -0.64 -12.85
N MET A 335 -18.00 -0.43 -11.73
CA MET A 335 -18.12 0.71 -10.80
C MET A 335 -19.54 1.05 -10.28
N ASP A 336 -20.58 0.43 -10.82
CA ASP A 336 -21.99 0.72 -10.56
C ASP A 336 -22.54 -0.11 -9.38
N LYS A 337 -21.82 -1.14 -8.93
CA LYS A 337 -22.24 -1.98 -7.80
C LYS A 337 -21.62 -1.49 -6.49
N MET A 338 -22.40 -0.74 -5.70
CA MET A 338 -22.02 -0.39 -4.31
C MET A 338 -22.45 -1.49 -3.34
N LEU A 339 -21.51 -2.35 -2.92
CA LEU A 339 -21.68 -3.27 -1.79
C LEU A 339 -21.12 -2.65 -0.50
N THR A 340 -21.81 -2.88 0.62
CA THR A 340 -21.27 -2.55 1.95
C THR A 340 -20.20 -3.57 2.36
N TYR A 341 -19.29 -3.22 3.27
CA TYR A 341 -18.30 -4.19 3.77
C TYR A 341 -18.96 -5.37 4.48
N SER A 342 -20.07 -5.13 5.20
CA SER A 342 -20.85 -6.21 5.81
C SER A 342 -21.44 -7.21 4.80
N GLN A 343 -21.71 -6.78 3.57
CA GLN A 343 -22.19 -7.63 2.48
C GLN A 343 -21.02 -8.32 1.77
N GLU A 344 -19.99 -7.57 1.40
CA GLU A 344 -18.83 -8.07 0.66
C GLU A 344 -18.06 -9.12 1.48
N TYR A 345 -17.78 -8.83 2.75
CA TYR A 345 -16.96 -9.66 3.62
C TYR A 345 -17.77 -10.40 4.69
N GLY A 346 -19.06 -10.62 4.43
CA GLY A 346 -20.03 -11.11 5.42
C GLY A 346 -19.64 -12.42 6.10
N GLU A 347 -18.98 -13.34 5.38
CA GLU A 347 -18.49 -14.60 5.95
C GLU A 347 -17.46 -14.36 7.07
N PHE A 348 -16.43 -13.57 6.79
CA PHE A 348 -15.37 -13.25 7.75
C PHE A 348 -15.88 -12.39 8.90
N LEU A 349 -16.71 -11.39 8.59
CA LEU A 349 -17.26 -10.45 9.57
C LEU A 349 -18.23 -11.11 10.54
N THR A 350 -19.04 -12.07 10.09
CA THR A 350 -19.91 -12.87 10.97
C THR A 350 -19.09 -13.66 11.98
N LYS A 351 -18.04 -14.35 11.51
CA LYS A 351 -17.13 -15.11 12.38
C LYS A 351 -16.41 -14.20 13.38
N ALA A 352 -15.93 -13.03 12.95
CA ALA A 352 -15.30 -12.06 13.82
C ALA A 352 -16.28 -11.53 14.89
N ALA A 353 -17.50 -11.16 14.49
CA ALA A 353 -18.54 -10.67 15.39
C ALA A 353 -18.92 -11.70 16.48
N GLU A 354 -19.11 -12.97 16.11
CA GLU A 354 -19.40 -14.04 17.08
C GLU A 354 -18.29 -14.18 18.13
N LEU A 355 -17.02 -14.09 17.70
CA LEU A 355 -15.87 -14.18 18.59
C LEU A 355 -15.78 -12.97 19.53
N LEU A 356 -16.04 -11.77 19.02
CA LEU A 356 -16.06 -10.54 19.83
C LEU A 356 -17.21 -10.54 20.85
N HIS A 357 -18.41 -10.99 20.49
CA HIS A 357 -19.50 -11.15 21.45
C HIS A 357 -19.13 -12.12 22.58
N ARG A 358 -18.55 -13.27 22.23
CA ARG A 358 -18.07 -14.24 23.24
C ARG A 358 -16.95 -13.66 24.11
N ALA A 359 -16.04 -12.87 23.53
CA ALA A 359 -15.02 -12.17 24.30
C ALA A 359 -15.64 -11.18 25.30
N ALA A 360 -16.69 -10.47 24.88
CA ALA A 360 -17.44 -9.54 25.73
C ALA A 360 -18.14 -10.25 26.90
N GLU A 361 -18.56 -11.50 26.74
CA GLU A 361 -19.11 -12.32 27.84
C GLU A 361 -18.04 -12.71 28.87
N LYS A 362 -16.77 -12.77 28.46
CA LYS A 362 -15.65 -13.18 29.31
C LYS A 362 -15.05 -12.05 30.14
N THR A 363 -14.81 -10.89 29.54
CA THR A 363 -14.15 -9.78 30.23
C THR A 363 -14.95 -9.27 31.45
N ASP A 364 -14.22 -8.91 32.49
CA ASP A 364 -14.72 -8.23 33.69
C ASP A 364 -14.72 -6.69 33.56
N SER A 365 -14.08 -6.13 32.54
CA SER A 365 -14.13 -4.69 32.23
C SER A 365 -15.45 -4.31 31.53
N SER A 366 -16.16 -3.34 32.09
CA SER A 366 -17.42 -2.84 31.53
C SER A 366 -17.24 -2.06 30.23
N SER A 367 -16.17 -1.25 30.14
CA SER A 367 -15.83 -0.46 28.94
C SER A 367 -15.41 -1.38 27.78
N LEU A 368 -14.55 -2.37 28.06
CA LEU A 368 -14.13 -3.37 27.07
C LEU A 368 -15.32 -4.20 26.60
N LYS A 369 -16.21 -4.61 27.51
CA LYS A 369 -17.45 -5.31 27.16
C LYS A 369 -18.34 -4.51 26.22
N LYS A 370 -18.49 -3.20 26.47
CA LYS A 370 -19.25 -2.29 25.59
C LYS A 370 -18.62 -2.20 24.20
N LEU A 371 -17.30 -1.99 24.14
CA LEU A 371 -16.55 -1.92 22.87
C LEU A 371 -16.70 -3.21 22.07
N LEU A 372 -16.43 -4.37 22.67
CA LEU A 372 -16.47 -5.65 21.97
C LEU A 372 -17.86 -5.98 21.41
N LYS A 373 -18.94 -5.68 22.16
CA LYS A 373 -20.32 -5.87 21.67
C LYS A 373 -20.65 -4.94 20.53
N THR A 374 -20.44 -3.64 20.72
CA THR A 374 -20.79 -2.63 19.71
C THR A 374 -19.96 -2.80 18.43
N LYS A 375 -18.70 -3.20 18.54
CA LYS A 375 -17.86 -3.50 17.37
C LYS A 375 -18.31 -4.75 16.63
N ALA A 376 -18.74 -5.80 17.34
CA ALA A 376 -19.34 -6.97 16.71
C ALA A 376 -20.62 -6.62 15.95
N ASP A 377 -21.49 -5.80 16.54
CA ASP A 377 -22.72 -5.33 15.89
C ASP A 377 -22.40 -4.46 14.65
N ALA A 378 -21.38 -3.61 14.74
CA ALA A 378 -20.92 -2.75 13.64
C ALA A 378 -20.42 -3.54 12.42
N PHE A 379 -19.74 -4.67 12.63
CA PHE A 379 -19.32 -5.56 11.53
C PHE A 379 -20.48 -6.08 10.70
N LEU A 380 -21.65 -6.27 11.33
CA LEU A 380 -22.84 -6.78 10.65
C LEU A 380 -23.71 -5.65 10.07
N SER A 381 -23.80 -4.52 10.76
CA SER A 381 -24.62 -3.37 10.35
C SER A 381 -23.94 -2.45 9.34
N ASN A 382 -22.60 -2.48 9.27
CA ASN A 382 -21.77 -1.54 8.54
C ASN A 382 -21.79 -0.09 9.09
N ASP A 383 -22.33 0.13 10.28
CA ASP A 383 -22.28 1.42 10.97
C ASP A 383 -21.37 1.34 12.20
N TYR A 384 -20.25 2.04 12.14
CA TYR A 384 -19.19 1.97 13.13
C TYR A 384 -19.28 3.05 14.22
N TYR A 385 -20.19 4.02 14.10
CA TYR A 385 -20.23 5.21 14.95
C TYR A 385 -20.23 4.89 16.46
N GLU A 386 -21.19 4.08 16.92
CA GLU A 386 -21.30 3.73 18.35
C GLU A 386 -20.09 2.94 18.86
N SER A 387 -19.51 2.09 18.00
CA SER A 387 -18.35 1.27 18.35
C SER A 387 -17.06 2.08 18.49
N ASP A 388 -16.89 3.11 17.66
CA ASP A 388 -15.73 4.00 17.73
C ASP A 388 -15.85 4.99 18.89
N VAL A 389 -17.07 5.43 19.23
CA VAL A 389 -17.32 6.14 20.50
C VAL A 389 -16.95 5.26 21.69
N ALA A 390 -17.39 3.99 21.71
CA ALA A 390 -17.02 3.05 22.77
C ALA A 390 -15.50 2.79 22.84
N TRP A 391 -14.80 2.84 21.71
CA TRP A 391 -13.35 2.70 21.64
C TRP A 391 -12.62 3.92 22.22
N MET A 392 -13.09 5.15 21.95
CA MET A 392 -12.52 6.36 22.55
C MET A 392 -12.71 6.39 24.08
N GLU A 393 -13.83 5.86 24.56
CA GLU A 393 -14.19 5.77 25.98
C GLU A 393 -13.56 4.55 26.70
N LEU A 394 -12.68 3.79 26.03
CA LEU A 394 -12.12 2.56 26.58
C LEU A 394 -11.25 2.85 27.82
N ASP A 395 -11.64 2.26 28.94
CA ASP A 395 -10.91 2.26 30.21
C ASP A 395 -10.71 0.82 30.68
N SER A 396 -9.63 0.21 30.20
CA SER A 396 -9.34 -1.23 30.35
C SER A 396 -7.84 -1.49 30.28
N LYS A 397 -7.37 -2.52 30.99
CA LYS A 397 -5.96 -2.94 30.89
C LYS A 397 -5.63 -3.56 29.53
N LEU A 398 -6.61 -4.21 28.90
CA LEU A 398 -6.52 -4.70 27.53
C LEU A 398 -7.08 -3.64 26.57
N ASP A 399 -6.22 -3.14 25.68
CA ASP A 399 -6.56 -2.18 24.63
C ASP A 399 -6.75 -2.92 23.30
N VAL A 400 -7.87 -2.63 22.61
CA VAL A 400 -8.33 -3.36 21.44
C VAL A 400 -8.73 -2.35 20.38
N THR A 401 -7.96 -2.29 19.30
CA THR A 401 -8.34 -1.60 18.06
C THR A 401 -8.58 -2.68 17.00
N ILE A 402 -9.77 -2.73 16.40
CA ILE A 402 -10.12 -3.73 15.39
C ILE A 402 -11.24 -3.19 14.49
N GLY A 403 -11.02 -3.16 13.19
CA GLY A 403 -12.01 -2.70 12.20
C GLY A 403 -11.40 -2.09 10.95
N PRO A 404 -12.23 -1.50 10.08
CA PRO A 404 -11.77 -0.77 8.90
C PRO A 404 -11.43 0.69 9.26
N TYR A 405 -10.21 1.15 9.00
CA TYR A 405 -9.76 2.48 9.41
C TYR A 405 -9.04 3.27 8.32
N GLU A 406 -7.90 2.80 7.86
CA GLU A 406 -7.00 3.58 7.00
C GLU A 406 -7.32 3.41 5.52
N THR A 407 -7.14 4.46 4.71
CA THR A 407 -7.52 4.43 3.28
C THR A 407 -6.34 4.41 2.31
N TYR A 408 -5.12 4.21 2.81
CA TYR A 408 -3.88 4.31 2.01
C TYR A 408 -3.77 3.28 0.88
N GLU A 409 -4.45 2.14 1.01
CA GLU A 409 -4.43 1.08 -0.01
C GLU A 409 -5.28 1.44 -1.24
N ASP A 410 -6.23 2.37 -1.10
CA ASP A 410 -6.96 2.98 -2.21
C ASP A 410 -6.17 4.17 -2.76
N GLY A 411 -5.25 3.88 -3.66
CA GLY A 411 -4.45 4.86 -4.40
C GLY A 411 -5.19 5.55 -5.54
N ILE A 412 -6.49 5.29 -5.77
CA ILE A 412 -7.28 6.02 -6.78
C ILE A 412 -7.96 7.22 -6.13
N PHE A 413 -8.71 6.98 -5.05
CA PHE A 413 -9.53 8.02 -4.42
C PHE A 413 -9.20 8.26 -2.94
N GLY A 414 -8.57 7.30 -2.26
CA GLY A 414 -8.34 7.36 -0.81
C GLY A 414 -9.62 7.30 0.03
N TYR A 415 -10.67 6.66 -0.48
CA TYR A 415 -11.98 6.53 0.17
C TYR A 415 -12.18 5.20 0.89
N LYS A 416 -11.56 4.12 0.40
CA LYS A 416 -11.86 2.76 0.88
C LYS A 416 -10.92 2.36 2.01
N ALA A 417 -11.51 2.12 3.19
CA ALA A 417 -10.78 1.75 4.38
C ALA A 417 -10.35 0.26 4.37
N THR A 418 -9.15 -0.04 4.84
CA THR A 418 -8.61 -1.40 5.04
C THR A 418 -8.88 -1.90 6.46
N PHE A 419 -9.10 -3.21 6.58
CA PHE A 419 -9.24 -3.86 7.89
C PHE A 419 -7.90 -4.05 8.58
N GLU A 420 -7.83 -3.69 9.86
CA GLU A 420 -6.66 -3.86 10.71
C GLU A 420 -7.03 -4.14 12.17
N ALA A 421 -6.06 -4.67 12.92
CA ALA A 421 -6.16 -4.84 14.36
C ALA A 421 -4.84 -4.53 15.07
N PHE A 422 -4.94 -3.88 16.23
CA PHE A 422 -3.86 -3.70 17.20
C PHE A 422 -4.36 -4.07 18.59
N ILE A 423 -3.78 -5.12 19.17
CA ILE A 423 -4.13 -5.63 20.49
C ILE A 423 -2.93 -5.46 21.41
N GLY A 424 -3.12 -4.78 22.54
CA GLY A 424 -2.01 -4.52 23.46
C GLY A 424 -2.43 -4.33 24.91
N ILE A 425 -1.43 -4.26 25.78
CA ILE A 425 -1.62 -3.97 27.20
C ILE A 425 -1.41 -2.48 27.44
N HIS A 426 -2.38 -1.84 28.07
CA HIS A 426 -2.30 -0.46 28.48
C HIS A 426 -1.14 -0.23 29.49
N ASP A 427 -0.30 0.78 29.26
CA ASP A 427 0.79 1.17 30.15
C ASP A 427 0.38 2.42 30.95
N ASP A 428 -0.12 2.22 32.18
CA ASP A 428 -0.65 3.30 33.01
C ASP A 428 0.39 4.40 33.31
N VAL A 429 1.65 4.00 33.49
CA VAL A 429 2.75 4.91 33.84
C VAL A 429 3.06 5.78 32.63
N ALA A 430 3.28 5.16 31.46
CA ALA A 430 3.56 5.90 30.25
C ALA A 430 2.38 6.78 29.84
N THR A 431 1.15 6.25 29.86
CA THR A 431 -0.06 7.02 29.57
C THR A 431 -0.20 8.23 30.49
N SER A 432 0.08 8.09 31.79
CA SER A 432 0.05 9.22 32.73
C SER A 432 1.12 10.27 32.42
N GLN A 433 2.33 9.84 32.03
CA GLN A 433 3.38 10.75 31.56
C GLN A 433 2.97 11.50 30.29
N VAL A 434 2.23 10.85 29.39
CA VAL A 434 1.73 11.50 28.18
C VAL A 434 0.57 12.45 28.46
N LYS A 435 -0.33 12.08 29.37
CA LYS A 435 -1.46 12.93 29.79
C LYS A 435 -0.98 14.30 30.28
N LEU A 436 0.22 14.37 30.88
CA LEU A 436 0.87 15.64 31.22
C LEU A 436 0.93 16.60 30.02
N PHE A 437 1.30 16.13 28.83
CA PHE A 437 1.39 16.98 27.64
C PHE A 437 0.00 17.46 27.21
N GLY A 438 -0.97 16.55 27.19
CA GLY A 438 -2.36 16.86 26.87
C GLY A 438 -2.94 17.94 27.80
N ASP A 439 -2.75 17.76 29.12
CA ASP A 439 -3.22 18.69 30.16
C ASP A 439 -2.56 20.08 30.06
N HIS A 440 -1.42 20.20 29.36
CA HIS A 440 -0.66 21.44 29.21
C HIS A 440 -0.64 21.99 27.77
N LEU A 441 -1.40 21.44 26.83
CA LEU A 441 -1.43 21.95 25.44
C LEU A 441 -1.83 23.43 25.38
N GLN A 442 -2.84 23.83 26.17
CA GLN A 442 -3.26 25.23 26.21
C GLN A 442 -2.17 26.17 26.72
N LEU A 443 -1.40 25.71 27.71
CA LEU A 443 -0.25 26.45 28.23
C LEU A 443 0.84 26.57 27.15
N LEU A 444 1.11 25.49 26.41
CA LEU A 444 2.07 25.48 25.31
C LEU A 444 1.63 26.44 24.19
N GLN A 445 0.37 26.36 23.73
CA GLN A 445 -0.22 27.24 22.71
C GLN A 445 -0.03 28.72 23.04
N GLN A 446 -0.30 29.11 24.29
CA GLN A 446 -0.18 30.50 24.75
C GLN A 446 1.28 30.99 24.78
N ASN A 447 2.24 30.08 24.96
CA ASN A 447 3.65 30.40 25.11
C ASN A 447 4.49 30.12 23.87
N LEU A 448 3.89 29.63 22.78
CA LEU A 448 4.60 29.35 21.52
C LEU A 448 5.52 30.52 21.14
N PRO A 449 6.70 30.24 20.55
CA PRO A 449 7.66 31.27 20.12
C PRO A 449 7.16 31.95 18.84
N LEU A 450 6.01 32.59 18.93
CA LEU A 450 5.23 33.19 17.86
C LEU A 450 4.68 34.53 18.36
N ASP A 451 4.47 35.49 17.46
CA ASP A 451 3.87 36.77 17.83
C ASP A 451 2.42 36.58 18.30
N ASP A 452 2.02 37.30 19.35
CA ASP A 452 0.72 37.14 20.00
C ASP A 452 -0.47 37.35 19.05
N ILE A 453 -0.30 38.13 17.98
CA ILE A 453 -1.32 38.35 16.94
C ILE A 453 -1.71 37.06 16.19
N TYR A 454 -0.84 36.06 16.18
CA TYR A 454 -1.04 34.79 15.49
C TYR A 454 -1.40 33.65 16.45
N LYS A 455 -1.32 33.87 17.77
CA LYS A 455 -1.74 32.88 18.75
C LYS A 455 -3.26 32.89 18.82
N THR A 456 -3.89 31.88 18.25
CA THR A 456 -5.35 31.78 18.21
C THR A 456 -5.86 30.48 18.80
N GLY A 457 -7.05 30.54 19.41
CA GLY A 457 -7.89 29.39 19.72
C GLY A 457 -7.62 28.71 21.07
N ASP A 458 -8.68 28.11 21.60
CA ASP A 458 -8.56 27.07 22.61
C ASP A 458 -8.11 25.78 21.92
N VAL A 459 -7.15 25.08 22.52
CA VAL A 459 -6.67 23.78 22.06
C VAL A 459 -7.11 22.70 23.04
N VAL A 460 -7.63 21.61 22.51
CA VAL A 460 -8.01 20.44 23.30
C VAL A 460 -7.16 19.28 22.83
N ALA A 461 -6.51 18.60 23.78
CA ALA A 461 -5.72 17.43 23.46
C ALA A 461 -6.62 16.25 23.11
N ALA A 462 -6.27 15.54 22.04
CA ALA A 462 -6.73 14.18 21.85
C ALA A 462 -6.31 13.35 23.07
N PRO A 463 -7.17 12.45 23.61
CA PRO A 463 -6.74 11.47 24.59
C PRO A 463 -5.62 10.62 23.99
N ILE A 464 -4.53 10.42 24.74
CA ILE A 464 -3.41 9.59 24.30
C ILE A 464 -3.34 8.37 25.19
N ARG A 465 -3.27 7.18 24.60
CA ARG A 465 -3.06 5.91 25.27
C ARG A 465 -1.72 5.33 24.84
N VAL A 466 -0.92 4.87 25.79
CA VAL A 466 0.31 4.15 25.51
C VAL A 466 0.07 2.67 25.78
N ILE A 467 0.41 1.83 24.82
CA ILE A 467 0.23 0.38 24.93
C ILE A 467 1.53 -0.37 24.59
N LYS A 468 1.64 -1.57 25.14
CA LYS A 468 2.59 -2.59 24.68
C LYS A 468 1.85 -3.55 23.76
N LEU A 469 2.18 -3.53 22.46
CA LEU A 469 1.56 -4.38 21.45
C LEU A 469 1.84 -5.87 21.73
N ILE A 470 0.80 -6.69 21.70
CA ILE A 470 0.89 -8.15 21.81
C ILE A 470 0.68 -8.81 20.45
N TYR A 471 -0.29 -8.31 19.68
CA TYR A 471 -0.69 -8.90 18.41
C TYR A 471 -1.24 -7.82 17.49
N ASN A 472 -0.98 -7.94 16.19
CA ASN A 472 -1.57 -7.13 15.16
C ASN A 472 -1.93 -7.97 13.93
N ALA A 473 -2.89 -7.48 13.14
CA ALA A 473 -3.40 -8.19 11.96
C ALA A 473 -3.97 -7.19 10.94
N GLY A 474 -4.25 -7.66 9.72
CA GLY A 474 -4.75 -6.81 8.63
C GLY A 474 -3.66 -5.90 8.05
N ASP A 475 -3.96 -4.61 7.89
CA ASP A 475 -3.08 -3.57 7.28
C ASP A 475 -1.88 -3.18 8.13
N VAL A 476 -1.03 -4.17 8.42
CA VAL A 476 0.20 -4.04 9.19
C VAL A 476 1.41 -4.54 8.39
N LYS A 477 1.32 -4.40 7.07
CA LYS A 477 2.34 -4.80 6.09
C LYS A 477 3.55 -3.87 6.13
N GLY A 478 4.73 -4.41 5.80
CA GLY A 478 5.95 -3.63 5.66
C GLY A 478 6.47 -3.09 7.01
N PRO A 479 7.01 -1.85 7.04
CA PRO A 479 7.51 -1.25 8.27
C PRO A 479 6.42 -1.09 9.34
N GLN A 480 6.70 -1.54 10.56
CA GLN A 480 5.71 -1.52 11.65
C GLN A 480 5.31 -0.10 12.09
N THR A 481 4.01 0.11 12.30
CA THR A 481 3.40 1.31 12.90
C THR A 481 3.98 1.59 14.30
N VAL A 482 4.15 2.86 14.67
CA VAL A 482 4.63 3.26 16.01
C VAL A 482 3.55 3.95 16.83
N ALA A 483 2.63 4.61 16.16
CA ALA A 483 1.45 5.23 16.73
C ALA A 483 0.39 5.36 15.63
N PHE A 484 -0.87 5.50 16.02
CA PHE A 484 -1.99 5.79 15.13
C PHE A 484 -2.99 6.70 15.84
N ASN A 485 -3.75 7.47 15.07
CA ASN A 485 -4.77 8.40 15.57
C ASN A 485 -6.11 8.10 14.92
N LEU A 486 -7.11 7.76 15.72
CA LEU A 486 -8.41 7.26 15.25
C LEU A 486 -9.57 7.87 16.05
N PRO A 487 -10.82 7.78 15.57
CA PRO A 487 -11.23 7.29 14.25
C PRO A 487 -11.00 8.31 13.13
N ASN A 488 -11.01 7.85 11.88
CA ASN A 488 -10.93 8.70 10.68
C ASN A 488 -12.31 9.27 10.26
N ASP A 489 -13.41 8.78 10.84
CA ASP A 489 -14.77 9.23 10.50
C ASP A 489 -15.01 10.69 10.95
N GLU A 490 -15.11 11.59 9.98
CA GLU A 490 -15.30 13.02 10.20
C GLU A 490 -16.50 13.37 11.09
N ARG A 491 -17.56 12.54 11.11
CA ARG A 491 -18.72 12.75 11.99
C ARG A 491 -18.29 12.73 13.45
N ILE A 492 -17.48 11.72 13.81
CA ILE A 492 -17.00 11.53 15.17
C ILE A 492 -15.91 12.55 15.50
N VAL A 493 -14.99 12.79 14.57
CA VAL A 493 -13.91 13.77 14.75
C VAL A 493 -14.48 15.15 15.09
N ASN A 494 -15.53 15.58 14.40
CA ASN A 494 -16.15 16.89 14.65
C ASN A 494 -16.91 16.97 15.98
N GLU A 495 -17.50 15.87 16.44
CA GLU A 495 -18.35 15.86 17.64
C GLU A 495 -17.58 15.51 18.93
N ARG A 496 -16.54 14.70 18.82
CA ARG A 496 -15.84 14.06 19.94
C ARG A 496 -14.32 14.20 19.88
N GLY A 497 -13.75 14.53 18.72
CA GLY A 497 -12.32 14.51 18.47
C GLY A 497 -11.80 13.13 18.09
N THR A 498 -10.50 12.93 18.29
CA THR A 498 -9.78 11.68 18.02
C THR A 498 -9.04 11.22 19.28
N ALA A 499 -8.58 9.98 19.30
CA ALA A 499 -7.66 9.47 20.30
C ALA A 499 -6.44 8.83 19.63
N MET A 500 -5.30 9.02 20.26
CA MET A 500 -4.02 8.53 19.78
C MET A 500 -3.56 7.33 20.60
N VAL A 501 -3.03 6.32 19.91
CA VAL A 501 -2.47 5.14 20.54
C VAL A 501 -1.01 5.01 20.15
N MET A 502 -0.12 4.89 21.13
CA MET A 502 1.32 4.73 20.93
C MET A 502 1.79 3.33 21.30
N LEU A 503 2.56 2.71 20.40
CA LEU A 503 3.09 1.35 20.53
C LEU A 503 4.50 1.39 21.13
N LYS A 504 4.57 1.35 22.47
CA LYS A 504 5.82 1.57 23.22
C LYS A 504 6.90 0.53 22.94
N ASN A 505 6.55 -0.75 22.91
CA ASN A 505 7.50 -1.84 22.65
C ASN A 505 8.01 -1.83 21.19
N ILE A 506 7.16 -1.45 20.22
CA ILE A 506 7.60 -1.24 18.84
C ILE A 506 8.55 -0.04 18.76
N SER A 507 8.22 1.06 19.42
CA SER A 507 9.09 2.24 19.51
C SER A 507 10.44 1.91 20.16
N GLN A 508 10.44 1.12 21.25
CA GLN A 508 11.64 0.65 21.94
C GLN A 508 12.50 -0.24 21.04
N ALA A 509 11.87 -1.11 20.26
CA ALA A 509 12.56 -1.91 19.27
C ALA A 509 13.20 -1.03 18.18
N LYS A 510 12.50 0.01 17.70
CA LYS A 510 13.06 0.92 16.68
C LYS A 510 14.25 1.67 17.27
N PHE A 511 14.14 2.09 18.52
CA PHE A 511 15.26 2.68 19.24
C PHE A 511 16.45 1.71 19.30
N ASN A 512 16.26 0.49 19.80
CA ASN A 512 17.34 -0.47 20.03
C ASN A 512 18.03 -0.94 18.75
N HIS A 513 17.27 -1.18 17.67
CA HIS A 513 17.78 -1.82 16.46
C HIS A 513 18.01 -0.87 15.28
N ILE A 514 17.54 0.38 15.39
CA ILE A 514 17.69 1.39 14.33
C ILE A 514 18.42 2.61 14.87
N LEU A 515 17.85 3.29 15.87
CA LEU A 515 18.41 4.55 16.39
C LEU A 515 19.76 4.33 17.09
N GLN A 516 19.87 3.33 17.97
CA GLN A 516 21.08 3.07 18.74
C GLN A 516 22.27 2.67 17.84
N PRO A 517 22.13 1.79 16.83
CA PRO A 517 23.19 1.55 15.84
C PRO A 517 23.60 2.81 15.08
N ILE A 518 22.64 3.64 14.66
CA ILE A 518 22.92 4.94 14.03
C ILE A 518 23.73 5.82 14.98
N ALA A 519 23.30 5.94 16.24
CA ALA A 519 23.97 6.75 17.22
C ALA A 519 25.40 6.27 17.50
N ASN A 520 25.62 4.95 17.51
CA ASN A 520 26.94 4.35 17.70
C ASN A 520 27.94 4.74 16.58
N ILE A 521 27.45 5.06 15.39
CA ILE A 521 28.26 5.42 14.22
C ILE A 521 28.40 6.95 14.10
N CYS A 522 27.28 7.66 14.23
CA CYS A 522 27.19 9.06 13.87
C CYS A 522 27.42 10.01 15.06
N ILE A 523 27.20 9.59 16.30
CA ILE A 523 27.28 10.49 17.46
C ILE A 523 28.67 10.42 18.09
N ASN A 524 29.21 11.58 18.45
CA ASN A 524 30.50 11.71 19.11
C ASN A 524 30.51 10.91 20.43
N LYS A 525 31.65 10.25 20.70
CA LYS A 525 31.82 9.35 21.85
C LYS A 525 31.42 9.99 23.19
N GLU A 526 31.71 11.29 23.38
CA GLU A 526 31.44 12.01 24.64
C GLU A 526 29.95 12.25 24.90
N GLN A 527 29.11 12.20 23.86
CA GLN A 527 27.66 12.45 24.00
C GLN A 527 26.82 11.17 23.88
N LYS A 528 27.43 10.02 23.61
CA LYS A 528 26.69 8.75 23.48
C LYS A 528 25.91 8.35 24.73
N GLU A 529 26.32 8.79 25.92
CA GLU A 529 25.60 8.55 27.17
C GLU A 529 24.23 9.25 27.23
N TYR A 530 24.02 10.28 26.41
CA TYR A 530 22.77 11.04 26.31
C TYR A 530 21.78 10.42 25.30
N ILE A 531 22.10 9.27 24.72
CA ILE A 531 21.19 8.54 23.85
C ILE A 531 20.39 7.57 24.71
N ASP A 532 19.11 7.85 24.90
CA ASP A 532 18.22 7.00 25.70
C ASP A 532 16.81 6.92 25.11
N PHE A 533 16.13 5.82 25.43
CA PHE A 533 14.79 5.55 24.91
C PHE A 533 13.74 6.50 25.45
N GLU A 534 13.85 6.92 26.72
CA GLU A 534 12.87 7.80 27.34
C GLU A 534 12.80 9.12 26.58
N SER A 535 13.95 9.72 26.30
CA SER A 535 14.06 10.97 25.53
C SER A 535 13.56 10.83 24.09
N PHE A 536 13.90 9.74 23.41
CA PHE A 536 13.37 9.44 22.07
C PHE A 536 11.84 9.32 22.08
N PHE A 537 11.30 8.50 23.00
CA PHE A 537 9.87 8.24 23.08
C PHE A 537 9.08 9.49 23.51
N THR A 538 9.59 10.23 24.50
CA THR A 538 9.00 11.48 24.96
C THR A 538 9.02 12.57 23.88
N HIS A 539 10.04 12.62 23.03
CA HIS A 539 10.02 13.51 21.85
C HIS A 539 8.97 13.07 20.83
N THR A 540 8.83 11.78 20.51
CA THR A 540 7.74 11.30 19.63
C THR A 540 6.38 11.68 20.18
N ILE A 541 6.12 11.46 21.48
CA ILE A 541 4.87 11.90 22.12
C ILE A 541 4.64 13.41 21.92
N CYS A 542 5.68 14.20 22.18
CA CYS A 542 5.56 15.65 22.11
C CYS A 542 5.38 16.16 20.68
N HIS A 543 6.01 15.50 19.69
CA HIS A 543 5.80 15.73 18.26
C HIS A 543 4.32 15.57 17.92
N GLU A 544 3.71 14.45 18.30
CA GLU A 544 2.30 14.17 18.04
C GLU A 544 1.37 15.21 18.68
N CYS A 545 1.64 15.58 19.94
CA CYS A 545 0.96 16.68 20.62
C CYS A 545 1.12 18.02 19.88
N CYS A 546 2.27 18.26 19.26
CA CYS A 546 2.59 19.51 18.59
C CYS A 546 1.89 19.67 17.23
N HIS A 547 1.35 18.62 16.62
CA HIS A 547 0.40 18.77 15.50
C HIS A 547 -0.85 19.55 15.94
N GLY A 548 -1.31 19.33 17.18
CA GLY A 548 -2.50 19.97 17.74
C GLY A 548 -2.34 21.44 18.16
N ILE A 549 -1.14 22.02 18.06
CA ILE A 549 -0.86 23.42 18.44
C ILE A 549 -0.21 24.19 17.29
N GLY A 550 -0.22 25.52 17.42
CA GLY A 550 0.21 26.44 16.38
C GLY A 550 -0.90 26.81 15.41
N PRO A 551 -0.57 27.53 14.32
CA PRO A 551 -1.54 27.95 13.33
C PRO A 551 -2.13 26.77 12.55
N GLN A 552 -3.45 26.70 12.44
CA GLN A 552 -4.16 25.72 11.60
C GLN A 552 -5.19 26.43 10.73
N THR A 553 -6.13 27.11 11.38
CA THR A 553 -7.01 28.12 10.76
C THR A 553 -6.32 29.47 10.82
N ILE A 554 -6.22 30.15 9.68
CA ILE A 554 -5.52 31.43 9.55
C ILE A 554 -6.38 32.47 8.85
N TYR A 555 -6.00 33.75 9.01
CA TYR A 555 -6.59 34.87 8.30
C TYR A 555 -5.54 35.46 7.36
N LEU A 556 -5.84 35.45 6.07
CA LEU A 556 -4.98 36.06 5.06
C LEU A 556 -4.94 37.58 5.25
N PRO A 557 -3.93 38.29 4.70
CA PRO A 557 -3.88 39.75 4.72
C PRO A 557 -5.15 40.44 4.18
N SER A 558 -5.92 39.74 3.33
CA SER A 558 -7.22 40.19 2.83
C SER A 558 -8.36 40.14 3.87
N GLY A 559 -8.12 39.55 5.05
CA GLY A 559 -9.14 39.24 6.06
C GLY A 559 -9.90 37.92 5.78
N GLN A 560 -9.62 37.24 4.67
CA GLN A 560 -10.25 35.98 4.33
C GLN A 560 -9.77 34.85 5.27
N LYS A 561 -10.72 34.09 5.81
CA LYS A 561 -10.44 32.86 6.57
C LYS A 561 -9.97 31.76 5.61
N SER A 562 -8.85 31.12 5.94
CA SER A 562 -8.29 29.97 5.22
C SER A 562 -7.67 28.98 6.21
N THR A 563 -6.91 28.00 5.71
CA THR A 563 -6.12 27.06 6.51
C THR A 563 -4.68 27.01 6.02
N VAL A 564 -3.74 26.69 6.90
CA VAL A 564 -2.33 26.53 6.55
C VAL A 564 -2.15 25.52 5.42
N ARG A 565 -2.87 24.40 5.47
CA ARG A 565 -2.85 23.36 4.42
C ARG A 565 -3.27 23.87 3.05
N LEU A 566 -4.35 24.65 2.98
CA LEU A 566 -4.84 25.21 1.73
C LEU A 566 -3.85 26.20 1.10
N GLU A 567 -3.19 27.02 1.92
CA GLU A 567 -2.26 28.04 1.43
C GLU A 567 -0.89 27.45 1.06
N LEU A 568 -0.38 26.47 1.83
CA LEU A 568 0.94 25.90 1.58
C LEU A 568 0.94 24.76 0.56
N GLN A 569 -0.20 24.11 0.33
CA GLN A 569 -0.39 23.09 -0.71
C GLN A 569 0.67 21.98 -0.63
N GLU A 570 1.41 21.71 -1.70
CA GLU A 570 2.42 20.64 -1.78
C GLU A 570 3.57 20.78 -0.77
N LEU A 571 3.72 21.97 -0.15
CA LEU A 571 4.76 22.25 0.84
C LEU A 571 4.28 21.99 2.26
N HIS A 572 2.97 21.82 2.46
CA HIS A 572 2.36 21.71 3.78
C HIS A 572 2.94 20.55 4.59
N SER A 573 2.88 19.32 4.06
CA SER A 573 3.19 18.13 4.85
C SER A 573 4.62 18.16 5.39
N ALA A 574 5.61 18.44 4.54
CA ALA A 574 7.01 18.51 4.98
C ALA A 574 7.26 19.63 6.01
N LEU A 575 6.55 20.76 5.90
CA LEU A 575 6.70 21.86 6.85
C LEU A 575 5.97 21.58 8.17
N GLU A 576 4.82 20.90 8.12
CA GLU A 576 4.06 20.50 9.30
C GLU A 576 4.79 19.43 10.12
N GLU A 577 5.45 18.46 9.46
CA GLU A 577 6.35 17.51 10.13
C GLU A 577 7.52 18.23 10.80
N ALA A 578 8.16 19.15 10.07
CA ALA A 578 9.26 19.94 10.62
C ALA A 578 8.81 20.80 11.81
N LYS A 579 7.58 21.34 11.77
CA LYS A 579 6.96 22.09 12.87
C LYS A 579 6.78 21.19 14.09
N ALA A 580 6.12 20.04 13.92
CA ALA A 580 5.82 19.11 15.02
C ALA A 580 7.10 18.66 15.73
N ASP A 581 8.14 18.32 14.97
CA ASP A 581 9.45 17.94 15.51
C ASP A 581 10.13 19.06 16.30
N ILE A 582 10.33 20.24 15.69
CA ILE A 582 11.13 21.33 16.27
C ILE A 582 10.38 22.05 17.40
N VAL A 583 9.07 22.24 17.25
CA VAL A 583 8.21 22.78 18.31
C VAL A 583 8.10 21.77 19.44
N GLY A 584 8.15 20.47 19.16
CA GLY A 584 8.27 19.42 20.17
C GLY A 584 9.50 19.59 21.06
N LEU A 585 10.68 19.85 20.47
CA LEU A 585 11.89 20.15 21.25
C LEU A 585 11.75 21.43 22.10
N TRP A 586 11.16 22.49 21.52
CA TRP A 586 10.89 23.72 22.27
C TRP A 586 9.92 23.47 23.44
N ALA A 587 8.84 22.71 23.21
CA ALA A 587 7.82 22.39 24.21
C ALA A 587 8.41 21.56 25.36
N LEU A 588 9.24 20.55 25.04
CA LEU A 588 9.94 19.78 26.07
C LEU A 588 10.83 20.67 26.94
N ARG A 589 11.64 21.54 26.34
CA ARG A 589 12.48 22.50 27.05
C ARG A 589 11.64 23.45 27.92
N PHE A 590 10.50 23.92 27.41
CA PHE A 590 9.57 24.77 28.15
C PHE A 590 9.00 24.04 29.38
N LEU A 591 8.48 22.81 29.21
CA LEU A 591 7.93 22.01 30.31
C LEU A 591 8.99 21.64 31.37
N ILE A 592 10.23 21.37 30.95
CA ILE A 592 11.37 21.18 31.87
C ILE A 592 11.62 22.47 32.68
N THR A 593 11.59 23.64 32.04
CA THR A 593 11.77 24.94 32.70
C THR A 593 10.64 25.24 33.70
N GLN A 594 9.42 24.81 33.40
CA GLN A 594 8.28 24.87 34.32
C GLN A 594 8.32 23.80 35.43
N LYS A 595 9.36 22.94 35.46
CA LYS A 595 9.51 21.81 36.41
C LYS A 595 8.42 20.74 36.29
N LEU A 596 7.77 20.66 35.13
CA LEU A 596 6.78 19.63 34.83
C LEU A 596 7.43 18.36 34.29
N LEU A 597 8.63 18.47 33.70
CA LEU A 597 9.45 17.34 33.26
C LEU A 597 10.82 17.32 33.96
N PRO A 598 11.43 16.14 34.13
CA PRO A 598 12.75 16.03 34.76
C PRO A 598 13.86 16.75 34.00
N ARG A 599 14.75 17.44 34.73
CA ARG A 599 15.87 18.18 34.14
C ARG A 599 16.89 17.31 33.41
N TYR A 600 17.00 16.02 33.75
CA TYR A 600 17.98 15.13 33.10
C TYR A 600 17.68 14.92 31.62
N LEU A 601 16.41 15.06 31.19
CA LEU A 601 16.00 14.91 29.80
C LEU A 601 16.57 15.99 28.86
N LEU A 602 16.97 17.15 29.39
CA LEU A 602 17.32 18.32 28.56
C LEU A 602 18.46 18.04 27.58
N ARG A 603 19.54 17.39 28.03
CA ARG A 603 20.66 17.04 27.13
C ARG A 603 20.29 15.85 26.25
N SER A 604 19.67 14.84 26.86
CA SER A 604 19.32 13.61 26.16
C SER A 604 18.35 13.80 25.01
N MET A 605 17.35 14.67 25.14
CA MET A 605 16.39 14.93 24.07
C MET A 605 17.08 15.52 22.83
N TYR A 606 18.04 16.44 22.98
CA TYR A 606 18.73 17.03 21.84
C TYR A 606 19.68 16.03 21.16
N VAL A 607 20.43 15.25 21.94
CA VAL A 607 21.37 14.28 21.37
C VAL A 607 20.62 13.11 20.72
N SER A 608 19.53 12.65 21.33
CA SER A 608 18.65 11.62 20.76
C SER A 608 17.95 12.12 19.50
N PHE A 609 17.52 13.38 19.47
CA PHE A 609 16.97 14.03 18.28
C PHE A 609 17.98 14.11 17.13
N LEU A 610 19.23 14.50 17.41
CA LEU A 610 20.32 14.50 16.41
C LEU A 610 20.51 13.11 15.78
N ALA A 611 20.52 12.05 16.60
CA ALA A 611 20.54 10.67 16.08
C ALA A 611 19.29 10.35 15.24
N GLY A 612 18.13 10.88 15.67
CA GLY A 612 16.84 10.77 14.99
C GLY A 612 16.83 11.40 13.60
N CYS A 613 17.50 12.53 13.40
CA CYS A 613 17.63 13.16 12.09
C CYS A 613 18.22 12.19 11.05
N PHE A 614 19.32 11.51 11.39
CA PHE A 614 19.93 10.54 10.48
C PHE A 614 19.05 9.31 10.23
N ARG A 615 18.21 8.93 11.19
CA ARG A 615 17.24 7.84 11.01
C ARG A 615 16.17 8.23 9.99
N SER A 616 15.55 9.40 10.16
CA SER A 616 14.41 9.82 9.34
C SER A 616 14.80 10.29 7.94
N VAL A 617 15.96 10.95 7.78
CA VAL A 617 16.45 11.38 6.45
C VAL A 617 16.66 10.19 5.50
N ARG A 618 16.88 8.97 6.03
CA ARG A 618 16.98 7.73 5.24
C ARG A 618 15.67 7.30 4.58
N PHE A 619 14.54 7.88 4.95
CA PHE A 619 13.27 7.68 4.24
C PHE A 619 13.26 8.36 2.87
N GLY A 620 14.18 9.31 2.63
CA GLY A 620 14.29 10.06 1.38
C GLY A 620 13.69 11.46 1.49
N LEU A 621 14.09 12.34 0.58
CA LEU A 621 13.64 13.75 0.56
C LEU A 621 12.31 13.95 -0.18
N GLU A 622 11.80 12.91 -0.83
CA GLU A 622 10.45 12.89 -1.41
C GLU A 622 9.38 12.60 -0.34
N GLU A 623 9.78 12.02 0.79
CA GLU A 623 8.91 11.75 1.94
C GLU A 623 8.91 12.97 2.90
N ALA A 624 7.74 13.31 3.45
CA ALA A 624 7.54 14.54 4.23
C ALA A 624 8.40 14.60 5.49
N HIS A 625 8.50 13.52 6.27
CA HIS A 625 9.32 13.49 7.48
C HIS A 625 10.81 13.55 7.12
N GLY A 626 11.27 12.81 6.12
CA GLY A 626 12.65 12.84 5.65
C GLY A 626 13.06 14.23 5.17
N LYS A 627 12.17 14.92 4.43
CA LYS A 627 12.36 16.30 3.97
C LYS A 627 12.38 17.30 5.13
N GLY A 628 11.43 17.18 6.07
CA GLY A 628 11.36 18.02 7.27
C GLY A 628 12.57 17.82 8.20
N GLN A 629 13.09 16.60 8.31
CA GLN A 629 14.26 16.29 9.13
C GLN A 629 15.56 16.79 8.50
N ALA A 630 15.68 16.76 7.17
CA ALA A 630 16.80 17.39 6.47
C ALA A 630 16.82 18.91 6.70
N LEU A 631 15.65 19.56 6.65
CA LEU A 631 15.50 20.98 6.99
C LEU A 631 16.05 21.28 8.38
N GLN A 632 15.54 20.58 9.39
CA GLN A 632 15.87 20.81 10.80
C GLN A 632 17.35 20.56 11.08
N PHE A 633 17.90 19.46 10.56
CA PHE A 633 19.33 19.17 10.70
C PHE A 633 20.19 20.28 10.10
N ASN A 634 19.91 20.69 8.86
CA ASN A 634 20.73 21.68 8.17
C ASN A 634 20.64 23.06 8.81
N TRP A 635 19.45 23.44 9.34
CA TRP A 635 19.30 24.68 10.10
C TRP A 635 20.12 24.66 11.38
N LEU A 636 19.98 23.60 12.18
CA LEU A 636 20.73 23.47 13.45
C LEU A 636 22.24 23.38 13.20
N TYR A 637 22.66 22.77 12.10
CA TYR A 637 24.06 22.76 11.67
C TYR A 637 24.56 24.16 11.28
N ASP A 638 23.79 24.91 10.48
CA ASP A 638 24.17 26.28 10.04
C ASP A 638 24.26 27.26 11.23
N LYS A 639 23.41 27.07 12.25
CA LYS A 639 23.45 27.80 13.51
C LYS A 639 24.53 27.31 14.49
N GLU A 640 25.40 26.39 14.05
CA GLU A 640 26.45 25.75 14.85
C GLU A 640 25.94 25.01 16.10
N ALA A 641 24.64 24.69 16.16
CA ALA A 641 24.04 23.89 17.21
C ALA A 641 24.33 22.39 17.02
N PHE A 642 24.51 21.95 15.78
CA PHE A 642 25.11 20.65 15.46
C PHE A 642 26.51 20.83 14.90
N ILE A 643 27.48 20.10 15.45
CA ILE A 643 28.89 20.20 15.10
C ILE A 643 29.33 18.93 14.40
N LEU A 644 29.94 19.06 13.22
CA LEU A 644 30.63 17.96 12.54
C LEU A 644 32.11 17.94 12.97
N HIS A 645 32.54 16.80 13.51
CA HIS A 645 33.92 16.58 13.94
C HIS A 645 34.79 16.02 12.82
N SER A 646 36.11 16.11 12.99
CA SER A 646 37.09 15.62 12.01
C SER A 646 37.06 14.11 11.76
N ASP A 647 36.56 13.32 12.72
CA ASP A 647 36.31 11.87 12.57
C ASP A 647 34.99 11.57 11.85
N GLY A 648 34.26 12.62 11.45
CA GLY A 648 32.97 12.59 10.80
C GLY A 648 31.81 12.18 11.71
N THR A 649 31.97 12.27 13.04
CA THR A 649 30.86 12.17 13.99
C THR A 649 30.26 13.54 14.27
N PHE A 650 29.09 13.56 14.91
CA PHE A 650 28.33 14.76 15.22
C PHE A 650 28.08 14.89 16.72
N SER A 651 28.01 16.12 17.19
CA SER A 651 27.59 16.45 18.56
C SER A 651 26.65 17.64 18.58
N VAL A 652 25.94 17.79 19.69
CA VAL A 652 25.14 18.99 20.00
C VAL A 652 25.98 19.99 20.77
N ASP A 653 25.97 21.26 20.34
CA ASP A 653 26.42 22.39 21.14
C ASP A 653 25.30 22.83 22.09
N PHE A 654 25.43 22.48 23.38
CA PHE A 654 24.40 22.78 24.38
C PHE A 654 24.25 24.28 24.69
N GLU A 655 25.21 25.13 24.32
CA GLU A 655 25.10 26.59 24.51
C GLU A 655 24.28 27.24 23.38
N LYS A 656 24.23 26.61 22.20
CA LYS A 656 23.58 27.17 21.00
C LYS A 656 22.24 26.51 20.65
N VAL A 657 22.06 25.24 21.00
CA VAL A 657 20.91 24.43 20.53
C VAL A 657 19.56 25.01 20.93
N GLU A 658 19.40 25.53 22.15
CA GLU A 658 18.10 26.06 22.60
C GLU A 658 17.66 27.26 21.74
N ALA A 659 18.59 28.18 21.46
CA ALA A 659 18.31 29.35 20.65
C ALA A 659 18.04 28.97 19.18
N ALA A 660 18.79 28.03 18.63
CA ALA A 660 18.60 27.58 17.25
C ALA A 660 17.27 26.84 17.04
N VAL A 661 16.83 26.05 18.04
CA VAL A 661 15.50 25.41 18.06
C VAL A 661 14.40 26.46 18.12
N GLU A 662 14.49 27.43 19.03
CA GLU A 662 13.48 28.50 19.15
C GLU A 662 13.39 29.36 17.88
N ASP A 663 14.52 29.65 17.24
CA ASP A 663 14.61 30.40 15.99
C ASP A 663 13.89 29.67 14.85
N LEU A 664 14.14 28.36 14.68
CA LEU A 664 13.46 27.57 13.65
C LEU A 664 11.97 27.38 13.95
N SER A 665 11.60 27.13 15.22
CA SER A 665 10.19 27.06 15.64
C SER A 665 9.45 28.35 15.25
N ARG A 666 10.03 29.52 15.55
CA ARG A 666 9.44 30.82 15.22
C ARG A 666 9.29 31.02 13.72
N GLU A 667 10.31 30.68 12.94
CA GLU A 667 10.29 30.83 11.49
C GLU A 667 9.16 30.00 10.87
N ILE A 668 9.09 28.70 11.20
CA ILE A 668 8.07 27.79 10.67
C ILE A 668 6.66 28.23 11.10
N LEU A 669 6.46 28.50 12.39
CA LEU A 669 5.15 28.94 12.90
C LEU A 669 4.71 30.26 12.25
N THR A 670 5.63 31.20 12.00
CA THR A 670 5.32 32.48 11.35
C THR A 670 4.94 32.31 9.88
N ILE A 671 5.65 31.45 9.15
CA ILE A 671 5.32 31.09 7.76
C ILE A 671 3.91 30.48 7.70
N GLN A 672 3.62 29.52 8.57
CA GLN A 672 2.31 28.89 8.66
C GLN A 672 1.21 29.89 9.02
N ALA A 673 1.44 30.74 10.03
CA ALA A 673 0.48 31.76 10.47
C ALA A 673 0.07 32.74 9.36
N ARG A 674 1.02 33.05 8.45
CA ARG A 674 0.80 33.95 7.31
C ARG A 674 0.24 33.25 6.08
N GLY A 675 0.25 31.92 6.03
CA GLY A 675 -0.01 31.17 4.80
C GLY A 675 1.02 31.48 3.70
N ASP A 676 2.26 31.80 4.08
CA ASP A 676 3.26 32.32 3.13
C ASP A 676 3.95 31.18 2.36
N LYS A 677 3.31 30.74 1.28
CA LYS A 677 3.82 29.68 0.41
C LYS A 677 5.20 30.01 -0.19
N ALA A 678 5.49 31.28 -0.47
CA ALA A 678 6.77 31.68 -1.05
C ALA A 678 7.91 31.50 -0.05
N SER A 679 7.70 31.93 1.20
CA SER A 679 8.67 31.72 2.28
C SER A 679 8.82 30.24 2.63
N ALA A 680 7.72 29.47 2.68
CA ALA A 680 7.78 28.01 2.85
C ALA A 680 8.65 27.34 1.76
N LYS A 681 8.46 27.75 0.51
CA LYS A 681 9.25 27.24 -0.63
C LYS A 681 10.72 27.60 -0.48
N SER A 682 11.03 28.85 -0.13
CA SER A 682 12.40 29.32 0.07
C SER A 682 13.10 28.56 1.21
N LEU A 683 12.42 28.37 2.33
CA LEU A 683 12.93 27.65 3.49
C LEU A 683 13.25 26.18 3.14
N LEU A 684 12.29 25.47 2.53
CA LEU A 684 12.48 24.08 2.09
C LEU A 684 13.58 23.96 1.02
N GLN A 685 13.62 24.82 0.01
CA GLN A 685 14.68 24.78 -1.01
C GLN A 685 16.07 25.11 -0.43
N GLY A 686 16.12 25.97 0.58
CA GLY A 686 17.36 26.34 1.26
C GLY A 686 17.95 25.19 2.08
N TYR A 687 17.11 24.51 2.86
CA TYR A 687 17.56 23.59 3.92
C TYR A 687 17.08 22.13 3.77
N ALA A 688 16.00 21.83 3.06
CA ALA A 688 15.52 20.45 2.90
C ALA A 688 16.25 19.72 1.75
N LYS A 689 17.57 19.62 1.86
CA LYS A 689 18.46 19.05 0.84
C LYS A 689 19.52 18.14 1.45
N MET A 690 20.03 17.22 0.64
CA MET A 690 21.11 16.34 1.04
C MET A 690 22.44 17.11 0.99
N THR A 691 22.80 17.77 2.09
CA THR A 691 24.06 18.51 2.21
C THR A 691 25.24 17.56 2.40
N GLN A 692 26.47 18.07 2.26
CA GLN A 692 27.67 17.25 2.46
C GLN A 692 27.75 16.60 3.86
N PRO A 693 27.42 17.31 4.97
CA PRO A 693 27.37 16.67 6.29
C PRO A 693 26.37 15.50 6.37
N LEU A 694 25.15 15.67 5.87
CA LEU A 694 24.14 14.59 5.84
C LEU A 694 24.61 13.42 4.98
N SER A 695 25.08 13.69 3.75
CA SER A 695 25.58 12.66 2.82
C SER A 695 26.69 11.83 3.47
N SER A 696 27.64 12.50 4.14
CA SER A 696 28.76 11.83 4.83
C SER A 696 28.30 10.92 5.97
N ALA A 697 27.22 11.29 6.68
CA ALA A 697 26.62 10.43 7.69
C ALA A 697 25.92 9.22 7.05
N LEU A 698 25.14 9.42 5.98
CA LEU A 698 24.42 8.34 5.31
C LEU A 698 25.35 7.31 4.67
N GLU A 699 26.43 7.74 4.01
CA GLU A 699 27.44 6.84 3.44
C GLU A 699 28.06 5.91 4.51
N LYS A 700 28.24 6.41 5.74
CA LYS A 700 28.71 5.58 6.86
C LYS A 700 27.64 4.57 7.29
N LEU A 701 26.36 4.94 7.27
CA LEU A 701 25.26 4.07 7.67
C LEU A 701 24.94 2.98 6.64
N GLU A 702 25.09 3.26 5.34
CA GLU A 702 24.93 2.27 4.27
C GLU A 702 25.87 1.07 4.45
N ARG A 703 27.10 1.33 4.91
CA ARG A 703 28.08 0.28 5.22
C ARG A 703 27.69 -0.63 6.39
N VAL A 704 26.72 -0.23 7.22
CA VAL A 704 26.33 -0.94 8.46
C VAL A 704 24.90 -1.52 8.37
N GLN A 705 24.20 -1.36 7.23
CA GLN A 705 22.89 -1.97 6.95
C GLN A 705 21.84 -1.75 8.06
N VAL A 706 21.58 -0.51 8.43
CA VAL A 706 20.53 -0.20 9.41
C VAL A 706 19.15 -0.60 8.86
N ARG A 707 18.42 -1.44 9.58
CA ARG A 707 17.21 -2.13 9.08
C ARG A 707 15.91 -1.44 9.51
N ALA A 708 14.82 -1.62 8.78
CA ALA A 708 13.45 -1.45 9.25
C ALA A 708 13.10 -2.55 10.26
N LEU A 709 12.00 -2.40 11.00
CA LEU A 709 11.50 -3.46 11.88
C LEU A 709 10.44 -4.30 11.20
N ARG A 710 10.50 -5.60 11.49
CA ARG A 710 9.44 -6.56 11.28
C ARG A 710 8.82 -6.92 12.63
#